data_AF-A0A819A892-F1
#
_entry.id   AF-A0A819A892-F1
#
_cell.length_a   1.000
_cell.length_b   1.000
_cell.length_c   1.000
_cell.angle_alpha   90.00
_cell.angle_beta   90.00
_cell.angle_gamma   90.00
#
_symmetry.space_group_name_H-M   'P 1'
#
loop_
_entity.id
_entity.type
_entity.pdbx_description
1 polymer ?
#
loop_
_entity_poly.entity_id
_entity_poly.type
_entity_poly.pdbx_seq_one_letter_code
_entity_poly.pdbx_strand_id
1 'polypeptide(L)'
;MENGLERHDPPTCNDGLLNQGEADIDCGGPCTPNQTCNIGQHCNVSTDCTSGICNSTNRCDNPTCNDGLLNQGEADIDCGGPCTSIRTCDIGQHCNVSTDCTSGICNSTNQCDNPTCNDGLLNQGEADIDCGGPCTSNQTCNIGQNCNVSTDCTSGICNSTDQCDNPTCNDGLLNQGEADIDCGGPCTSNQTCNIGQHCNVSTDCTSGICNSTNQCDNPTCNDGLLNQGEADTDCGGPCTSIRTCDIGQHCNVSTDCTSGICNITNQCDNPTCNDGLLNQGEADTDCGGPCTPIRTCDIGQHCNVSTDCTSGICNSTNQCDNPTCNDGLLNQGEADIDCGGPCTPIRTCDIGQHCNVSTDCTSGICNSTNQCDNPTCNDGLLNQGEADTDCGGPCTPIRTCDIGQHCNVSTDCTSGICNSTNQCDAPTCNDGLLNQGEADTDCGGPCTPIRTCDIGQHCNVSTDCTSGICNSTNQCDAPTCNDGLLNQGEADTDCGGPCTPIRTCDIGQHCNVSTDCTSGICNSTNQCDAPTCNDGLLNQGEADTDCGGPCTPIRTCDIGQHCNVSTDCTSGICNSTNQCDAPTCNDGLLNQGEADTDCGGPCTPIRTCDIGQHCNVSTDCTSGICNSTNQCDVPTCNDGLLNQGEADTDCGGPCTPIRTCDIGQHCNVSTDCTSGICNNTNQCDAPACNDGLLNQGEADTDCGGPCTPIRTCDIGQHCNVSTDCTSGVCNETNQCDDICAYNNGGCDNNATCSHPPNSNAVTCTCKPGYTDSAPSPTNVVCIDVCEYNNGECDNNATCSHPPNSNAVTCTCNPGYIDSDPSPTNVVCIDICEYNNGECDNNATCAHEPNSDAVTCACNPGYTDSDPSPTTVVCI
;
A
#
# COMPACT_ATOMS: atom_id res chain seq x y z
N MET A 1 -43.26 -8.37 132.52
CA MET A 1 -42.06 -7.86 133.21
C MET A 1 -40.86 -8.44 132.49
N GLU A 2 -39.91 -7.55 132.16
CA GLU A 2 -38.51 -7.80 131.79
C GLU A 2 -38.16 -8.56 130.49
N ASN A 3 -37.98 -7.75 129.44
CA ASN A 3 -36.88 -7.74 128.46
C ASN A 3 -35.89 -8.92 128.46
N GLY A 4 -35.95 -9.73 127.40
CA GLY A 4 -34.80 -10.46 126.85
C GLY A 4 -34.46 -9.89 125.48
N LEU A 5 -33.54 -8.92 125.44
CA LEU A 5 -32.88 -8.48 124.21
C LEU A 5 -31.90 -9.59 123.81
N GLU A 6 -32.22 -10.40 122.80
CA GLU A 6 -31.18 -11.08 122.03
C GLU A 6 -30.45 -10.01 121.22
N ARG A 7 -29.20 -9.74 121.62
CA ARG A 7 -28.25 -9.03 120.75
C ARG A 7 -27.93 -9.98 119.61
N HIS A 8 -28.35 -9.64 118.40
CA HIS A 8 -27.66 -10.14 117.22
C HIS A 8 -26.35 -9.36 117.10
N ASP A 9 -25.23 -10.06 117.27
CA ASP A 9 -23.91 -9.53 116.90
C ASP A 9 -23.91 -9.19 115.39
N PRO A 10 -23.15 -8.17 114.95
CA PRO A 10 -23.04 -7.86 113.52
C PRO A 10 -22.39 -9.03 112.76
N PRO A 11 -22.82 -9.30 111.51
CA PRO A 11 -22.32 -10.43 110.71
C PRO A 11 -20.79 -10.38 110.58
N THR A 12 -20.14 -11.48 110.93
CA THR A 12 -18.69 -11.64 111.00
C THR A 12 -18.13 -12.18 109.69
N CYS A 13 -18.16 -11.35 108.65
CA CYS A 13 -17.81 -11.69 107.27
C CYS A 13 -16.31 -11.99 106.98
N ASN A 14 -15.54 -12.50 107.95
CA ASN A 14 -14.11 -12.84 107.83
C ASN A 14 -13.66 -13.79 108.96
N ASP A 15 -14.56 -14.64 109.47
CA ASP A 15 -14.29 -15.55 110.59
C ASP A 15 -13.98 -17.00 110.17
N GLY A 16 -14.06 -17.31 108.88
CA GLY A 16 -13.73 -18.60 108.29
C GLY A 16 -14.85 -19.63 108.38
N LEU A 17 -16.07 -19.25 108.76
CA LEU A 17 -17.21 -20.15 108.98
C LEU A 17 -18.47 -19.65 108.27
N LEU A 18 -19.11 -20.49 107.45
CA LEU A 18 -20.41 -20.20 106.84
C LEU A 18 -21.51 -20.02 107.92
N ASN A 19 -21.80 -18.78 108.31
CA ASN A 19 -22.73 -18.47 109.38
C ASN A 19 -23.51 -17.17 109.15
N GLN A 20 -24.49 -16.86 110.01
CA GLN A 20 -25.21 -15.58 110.03
C GLN A 20 -25.89 -15.13 108.71
N GLY A 21 -26.13 -16.06 107.77
CA GLY A 21 -26.82 -15.79 106.50
C GLY A 21 -25.90 -15.55 105.30
N GLU A 22 -24.60 -15.76 105.44
CA GLU A 22 -23.62 -15.77 104.35
C GLU A 22 -24.00 -16.75 103.23
N ALA A 23 -23.60 -16.43 101.99
CA ALA A 23 -23.90 -17.25 100.82
C ALA A 23 -22.82 -18.31 100.54
N ASP A 24 -21.55 -18.01 100.82
CA ASP A 24 -20.42 -18.94 100.98
C ASP A 24 -19.52 -18.44 102.13
N ILE A 25 -18.53 -19.21 102.57
CA ILE A 25 -17.69 -18.88 103.74
C ILE A 25 -17.16 -17.45 103.62
N ASP A 26 -17.57 -16.58 104.56
CA ASP A 26 -17.19 -15.17 104.65
C ASP A 26 -17.58 -14.29 103.43
N CYS A 27 -18.58 -14.67 102.62
CA CYS A 27 -19.03 -13.84 101.48
C CYS A 27 -20.52 -14.00 101.14
N GLY A 28 -21.08 -12.98 100.48
CA GLY A 28 -22.48 -13.00 100.01
C GLY A 28 -23.51 -12.83 101.14
N GLY A 29 -24.78 -12.68 100.77
CA GLY A 29 -25.87 -12.43 101.70
C GLY A 29 -25.68 -11.10 102.47
N PRO A 30 -25.73 -11.10 103.82
CA PRO A 30 -25.58 -9.90 104.63
C PRO A 30 -24.16 -9.30 104.61
N CYS A 31 -23.18 -9.99 104.01
CA CYS A 31 -21.84 -9.47 103.78
C CYS A 31 -21.75 -8.55 102.56
N THR A 32 -22.77 -8.52 101.72
CA THR A 32 -22.87 -7.57 100.61
C THR A 32 -23.25 -6.17 101.11
N PRO A 33 -22.66 -5.09 100.57
CA PRO A 33 -21.75 -5.03 99.43
C PRO A 33 -20.25 -5.13 99.80
N ASN A 34 -19.93 -5.33 101.09
CA ASN A 34 -18.55 -5.24 101.58
C ASN A 34 -17.68 -6.43 101.15
N GLN A 35 -18.29 -7.61 100.97
CA GLN A 35 -17.59 -8.83 100.59
C GLN A 35 -18.50 -9.72 99.74
N THR A 36 -18.28 -9.68 98.42
CA THR A 36 -18.96 -10.51 97.42
C THR A 36 -18.16 -11.79 97.15
N CYS A 37 -18.87 -12.85 96.80
CA CYS A 37 -18.30 -14.14 96.48
C CYS A 37 -17.66 -14.15 95.09
N ASN A 38 -16.49 -14.77 94.99
CA ASN A 38 -15.75 -14.93 93.75
C ASN A 38 -16.34 -16.07 92.90
N ILE A 39 -15.96 -16.11 91.62
CA ILE A 39 -16.41 -17.15 90.68
C ILE A 39 -16.15 -18.56 91.23
N GLY A 40 -17.15 -19.43 91.13
CA GLY A 40 -17.18 -20.80 91.64
C GLY A 40 -17.66 -20.95 93.09
N GLN A 41 -17.75 -19.86 93.87
CA GLN A 41 -18.26 -19.84 95.24
C GLN A 41 -19.79 -19.84 95.27
N HIS A 42 -20.38 -20.38 96.34
CA HIS A 42 -21.83 -20.50 96.46
C HIS A 42 -22.50 -19.13 96.60
N CYS A 43 -23.69 -18.99 96.03
CA CYS A 43 -24.47 -17.76 96.05
C CYS A 43 -25.95 -18.11 96.18
N ASN A 44 -26.75 -17.20 96.74
CA ASN A 44 -28.19 -17.37 96.83
C ASN A 44 -28.92 -16.41 95.88
N VAL A 45 -28.33 -15.24 95.65
CA VAL A 45 -28.77 -14.25 94.67
C VAL A 45 -27.58 -13.70 93.91
N SER A 46 -27.82 -13.23 92.69
CA SER A 46 -26.81 -12.64 91.81
C SER A 46 -25.97 -11.52 92.46
N THR A 47 -26.55 -10.74 93.37
CA THR A 47 -25.84 -9.69 94.11
C THR A 47 -24.81 -10.22 95.11
N ASP A 48 -24.86 -11.51 95.45
CA ASP A 48 -23.88 -12.16 96.32
C ASP A 48 -22.53 -12.31 95.61
N CYS A 49 -22.52 -12.28 94.28
CA CYS A 49 -21.34 -12.54 93.45
C CYS A 49 -20.65 -11.27 92.98
N THR A 50 -19.32 -11.29 92.93
CA THR A 50 -18.52 -10.20 92.34
C THR A 50 -18.84 -10.03 90.86
N SER A 51 -19.22 -11.10 90.17
CA SER A 51 -19.68 -11.09 88.78
C SER A 51 -21.12 -10.62 88.59
N GLY A 52 -21.91 -10.49 89.67
CA GLY A 52 -23.33 -10.18 89.57
C GLY A 52 -24.18 -11.33 89.02
N ILE A 53 -23.64 -12.55 88.90
CA ILE A 53 -24.35 -13.70 88.32
C ILE A 53 -24.25 -14.88 89.27
N CYS A 54 -25.40 -15.34 89.76
CA CYS A 54 -25.54 -16.60 90.47
C CYS A 54 -26.22 -17.62 89.54
N ASN A 55 -25.48 -18.63 89.07
CA ASN A 55 -26.01 -19.59 88.11
C ASN A 55 -27.03 -20.56 88.75
N SER A 56 -27.70 -21.36 87.92
CA SER A 56 -28.72 -22.33 88.36
C SER A 56 -28.21 -23.43 89.30
N THR A 57 -26.90 -23.56 89.46
CA THR A 57 -26.25 -24.45 90.45
C THR A 57 -25.91 -23.73 91.76
N ASN A 58 -26.41 -22.51 91.96
CA ASN A 58 -26.16 -21.64 93.10
C ASN A 58 -24.67 -21.31 93.27
N ARG A 59 -23.96 -21.05 92.18
CA ARG A 59 -22.55 -20.61 92.21
C ARG A 59 -22.33 -19.36 91.38
N CYS A 60 -21.40 -18.52 91.83
CA CYS A 60 -20.99 -17.34 91.11
C CYS A 60 -20.31 -17.76 89.81
N ASP A 61 -20.77 -17.21 88.69
CA ASP A 61 -20.26 -17.59 87.36
C ASP A 61 -19.60 -16.42 86.64
N ASN A 62 -18.86 -16.71 85.57
CA ASN A 62 -18.35 -15.68 84.67
C ASN A 62 -19.51 -15.05 83.88
N PRO A 63 -19.47 -13.72 83.65
CA PRO A 63 -20.33 -13.11 82.66
C PRO A 63 -20.00 -13.64 81.26
N THR A 64 -21.04 -13.88 80.47
CA THR A 64 -20.98 -14.46 79.12
C THR A 64 -21.94 -13.74 78.20
N CYS A 65 -21.70 -13.80 76.89
CA CYS A 65 -22.56 -13.22 75.85
C CYS A 65 -23.96 -13.88 75.69
N ASN A 66 -24.51 -14.46 76.76
CA ASN A 66 -25.80 -15.14 76.85
C ASN A 66 -26.27 -15.20 78.33
N ASP A 67 -25.84 -14.26 79.18
CA ASP A 67 -26.11 -14.25 80.62
C ASP A 67 -27.34 -13.40 81.02
N GLY A 68 -28.01 -12.78 80.06
CA GLY A 68 -29.23 -12.01 80.23
C GLY A 68 -29.00 -10.58 80.72
N LEU A 69 -27.75 -10.10 80.77
CA LEU A 69 -27.39 -8.81 81.35
C LEU A 69 -26.47 -8.00 80.43
N LEU A 70 -26.83 -6.75 80.11
CA LEU A 70 -25.97 -5.82 79.36
C LEU A 70 -24.67 -5.51 80.12
N ASN A 71 -23.60 -6.26 79.84
CA ASN A 71 -22.34 -6.17 80.55
C ASN A 71 -21.13 -6.37 79.61
N GLN A 72 -19.90 -6.22 80.13
CA GLN A 72 -18.64 -6.46 79.41
C GLN A 72 -18.44 -5.76 78.04
N GLY A 73 -19.24 -4.74 77.71
CA GLY A 73 -19.12 -3.96 76.47
C GLY A 73 -20.07 -4.38 75.35
N GLU A 74 -21.07 -5.21 75.65
CA GLU A 74 -22.20 -5.53 74.77
C GLU A 74 -22.93 -4.28 74.25
N ALA A 75 -23.52 -4.40 73.06
CA ALA A 75 -24.26 -3.32 72.41
C ALA A 75 -25.75 -3.30 72.78
N ASP A 76 -26.35 -4.48 72.96
CA ASP A 76 -27.64 -4.73 73.64
C ASP A 76 -27.51 -6.05 74.44
N ILE A 77 -28.51 -6.40 75.26
CA ILE A 77 -28.44 -7.56 76.18
C ILE A 77 -27.99 -8.82 75.43
N ASP A 78 -26.81 -9.34 75.78
CA ASP A 78 -26.20 -10.54 75.20
C ASP A 78 -25.89 -10.46 73.69
N CYS A 79 -25.72 -9.27 73.11
CA CYS A 79 -25.38 -9.13 71.70
C CYS A 79 -24.53 -7.89 71.39
N GLY A 80 -23.79 -7.97 70.28
CA GLY A 80 -22.98 -6.85 69.78
C GLY A 80 -21.71 -6.55 70.61
N GLY A 81 -20.90 -5.59 70.15
CA GLY A 81 -19.60 -5.27 70.75
C GLY A 81 -18.64 -6.48 70.72
N PRO A 82 -18.06 -6.89 71.87
CA PRO A 82 -17.17 -8.06 71.95
C PRO A 82 -17.91 -9.39 71.72
N CYS A 83 -19.25 -9.39 71.79
CA CYS A 83 -20.08 -10.57 71.57
C CYS A 83 -20.44 -10.81 70.11
N THR A 84 -20.06 -9.92 69.18
CA THR A 84 -20.33 -10.06 67.73
C THR A 84 -19.83 -11.37 67.10
N SER A 85 -18.81 -12.00 67.67
CA SER A 85 -18.32 -13.32 67.22
C SER A 85 -19.21 -14.51 67.64
N ILE A 86 -20.13 -14.29 68.57
CA ILE A 86 -21.04 -15.30 69.12
C ILE A 86 -22.48 -14.97 68.75
N ARG A 87 -22.88 -13.71 68.92
CA ARG A 87 -24.24 -13.23 68.69
C ARG A 87 -24.26 -11.74 68.32
N THR A 88 -24.73 -11.45 67.11
CA THR A 88 -25.08 -10.11 66.64
C THR A 88 -26.50 -9.75 67.07
N CYS A 89 -26.78 -8.46 67.19
CA CYS A 89 -28.06 -7.92 67.61
C CYS A 89 -29.07 -7.94 66.47
N ASP A 90 -30.30 -8.35 66.79
CA ASP A 90 -31.39 -8.45 65.82
C ASP A 90 -32.03 -7.07 65.57
N ILE A 91 -32.85 -6.98 64.53
CA ILE A 91 -33.50 -5.74 64.11
C ILE A 91 -34.34 -5.14 65.26
N GLY A 92 -34.14 -3.86 65.54
CA GLY A 92 -34.73 -3.10 66.63
C GLY A 92 -33.91 -3.08 67.93
N GLN A 93 -32.92 -3.95 68.08
CA GLN A 93 -32.01 -3.97 69.24
C GLN A 93 -30.93 -2.89 69.13
N HIS A 94 -30.43 -2.45 70.29
CA HIS A 94 -29.47 -1.36 70.35
C HIS A 94 -28.11 -1.76 69.79
N CYS A 95 -27.47 -0.84 69.08
CA CYS A 95 -26.16 -1.04 68.47
C CYS A 95 -25.30 0.20 68.64
N ASN A 96 -23.98 0.03 68.69
CA ASN A 96 -23.04 1.15 68.72
C ASN A 96 -22.33 1.32 67.38
N VAL A 97 -22.11 0.21 66.67
CA VAL A 97 -21.56 0.16 65.32
C VAL A 97 -22.35 -0.82 64.47
N SER A 98 -22.33 -0.61 63.15
CA SER A 98 -23.01 -1.46 62.17
C SER A 98 -22.68 -2.96 62.28
N THR A 99 -21.46 -3.31 62.70
CA THR A 99 -21.04 -4.71 62.92
C THR A 99 -21.70 -5.36 64.13
N ASP A 100 -22.34 -4.59 65.01
CA ASP A 100 -23.10 -5.13 66.14
C ASP A 100 -24.38 -5.80 65.69
N CYS A 101 -24.89 -5.47 64.49
CA CYS A 101 -26.18 -5.90 63.98
C CYS A 101 -26.09 -7.08 63.03
N THR A 102 -27.05 -8.00 63.09
CA THR A 102 -27.20 -9.09 62.13
C THR A 102 -27.45 -8.55 60.71
N SER A 103 -28.10 -7.40 60.60
CA SER A 103 -28.30 -6.67 59.33
C SER A 103 -27.09 -5.89 58.84
N GLY A 104 -26.04 -5.75 59.66
CA GLY A 104 -24.89 -4.89 59.33
C GLY A 104 -25.21 -3.40 59.36
N ILE A 105 -26.38 -2.97 59.84
CA ILE A 105 -26.84 -1.58 59.78
C ILE A 105 -27.25 -1.13 61.17
N CYS A 106 -26.49 -0.18 61.72
CA CYS A 106 -26.86 0.55 62.92
C CYS A 106 -27.35 1.94 62.53
N ASN A 107 -28.66 2.19 62.67
CA ASN A 107 -29.24 3.45 62.23
C ASN A 107 -28.85 4.62 63.14
N SER A 108 -29.17 5.85 62.71
CA SER A 108 -28.86 7.07 63.46
C SER A 108 -29.53 7.20 64.85
N THR A 109 -30.45 6.29 65.18
CA THR A 109 -31.05 6.15 66.51
C THR A 109 -30.41 5.04 67.36
N ASN A 110 -29.26 4.50 66.91
CA ASN A 110 -28.52 3.42 67.54
C ASN A 110 -29.33 2.11 67.66
N GLN A 111 -30.10 1.78 66.61
CA GLN A 111 -30.83 0.51 66.54
C GLN A 111 -30.49 -0.24 65.26
N CYS A 112 -30.44 -1.56 65.35
CA CYS A 112 -30.29 -2.42 64.18
C CYS A 112 -31.52 -2.28 63.28
N ASP A 113 -31.31 -1.97 62.01
CA ASP A 113 -32.42 -1.69 61.08
C ASP A 113 -32.52 -2.74 59.98
N ASN A 114 -33.65 -2.76 59.27
CA ASN A 114 -33.78 -3.57 58.06
C ASN A 114 -32.82 -3.06 56.98
N PRO A 115 -32.18 -3.96 56.21
CA PRO A 115 -31.51 -3.56 54.98
C PRO A 115 -32.51 -2.97 53.98
N THR A 116 -32.10 -1.90 53.32
CA THR A 116 -32.90 -1.13 52.37
C THR A 116 -32.04 -0.77 51.16
N CYS A 117 -32.66 -0.49 50.02
CA CYS A 117 -31.99 0.00 48.80
C CYS A 117 -31.38 1.41 48.90
N ASN A 118 -30.92 1.83 50.09
CA ASN A 118 -30.26 3.10 50.40
C ASN A 118 -29.40 2.96 51.69
N ASP A 119 -29.00 1.75 52.05
CA ASP A 119 -28.28 1.45 53.29
C ASP A 119 -26.75 1.47 53.15
N GLY A 120 -26.24 1.65 51.94
CA GLY A 120 -24.83 1.79 51.62
C GLY A 120 -24.07 0.46 51.54
N LEU A 121 -24.77 -0.67 51.48
CA LEU A 121 -24.20 -2.02 51.47
C LEU A 121 -24.80 -2.86 50.34
N LEU A 122 -23.96 -3.54 49.55
CA LEU A 122 -24.40 -4.50 48.53
C LEU A 122 -25.05 -5.73 49.18
N ASN A 123 -26.37 -5.73 49.32
CA ASN A 123 -27.11 -6.81 49.99
C ASN A 123 -28.46 -7.10 49.31
N GLN A 124 -29.20 -8.10 49.80
CA GLN A 124 -30.57 -8.45 49.36
C GLN A 124 -30.80 -8.68 47.85
N GLY A 125 -29.75 -8.89 47.05
CA GLY A 125 -29.84 -9.12 45.61
C GLY A 125 -29.67 -7.87 44.73
N GLU A 126 -29.23 -6.75 45.30
CA GLU A 126 -28.79 -5.56 44.57
C GLU A 126 -27.73 -5.87 43.51
N ALA A 127 -27.73 -5.08 42.43
CA ALA A 127 -26.79 -5.23 41.34
C ALA A 127 -25.48 -4.43 41.58
N ASP A 128 -25.58 -3.26 42.21
CA ASP A 128 -24.47 -2.53 42.84
C ASP A 128 -24.99 -1.86 44.13
N ILE A 129 -24.12 -1.30 44.97
CA ILE A 129 -24.50 -0.72 46.27
C ILE A 129 -25.73 0.19 46.12
N ASP A 130 -26.84 -0.20 46.76
CA ASP A 130 -28.14 0.50 46.78
C ASP A 130 -28.86 0.64 45.42
N CYS A 131 -28.53 -0.17 44.40
CA CYS A 131 -29.17 -0.07 43.08
C CYS A 131 -29.29 -1.40 42.32
N GLY A 132 -30.28 -1.47 41.42
CA GLY A 132 -30.51 -2.65 40.56
C GLY A 132 -31.08 -3.88 41.30
N GLY A 133 -31.45 -4.92 40.54
CA GLY A 133 -32.02 -6.15 41.09
C GLY A 133 -33.44 -5.95 41.68
N PRO A 134 -33.70 -6.35 42.94
CA PRO A 134 -35.01 -6.22 43.58
C PRO A 134 -35.34 -4.80 44.04
N CYS A 135 -34.39 -3.87 43.94
CA CYS A 135 -34.65 -2.45 44.18
C CYS A 135 -35.64 -1.92 43.15
N THR A 136 -36.69 -1.24 43.63
CA THR A 136 -37.81 -0.80 42.78
C THR A 136 -37.33 0.03 41.60
N SER A 137 -38.09 0.04 40.50
CA SER A 137 -37.78 0.68 39.20
C SER A 137 -37.34 2.16 39.21
N ASN A 138 -37.27 2.81 40.38
CA ASN A 138 -36.78 4.17 40.57
C ASN A 138 -35.33 4.26 41.09
N GLN A 139 -34.67 3.13 41.38
CA GLN A 139 -33.29 3.08 41.88
C GLN A 139 -32.43 2.18 40.99
N THR A 140 -32.29 2.65 39.75
CA THR A 140 -31.44 2.06 38.74
C THR A 140 -30.00 2.54 38.91
N CYS A 141 -29.05 1.67 38.64
CA CYS A 141 -27.62 1.93 38.70
C CYS A 141 -27.20 2.97 37.65
N ASN A 142 -26.25 3.84 38.02
CA ASN A 142 -25.66 4.84 37.13
C ASN A 142 -24.53 4.22 36.29
N ILE A 143 -24.09 4.93 35.26
CA ILE A 143 -23.02 4.47 34.38
C ILE A 143 -21.74 4.16 35.18
N GLY A 144 -21.12 3.01 34.92
CA GLY A 144 -19.95 2.46 35.60
C GLY A 144 -20.25 1.63 36.85
N GLN A 145 -21.50 1.58 37.30
CA GLN A 145 -21.94 0.73 38.41
C GLN A 145 -22.29 -0.67 37.91
N ASN A 146 -22.15 -1.68 38.77
CA ASN A 146 -22.41 -3.07 38.39
C ASN A 146 -23.90 -3.33 38.10
N CYS A 147 -24.18 -4.27 37.20
CA CYS A 147 -25.53 -4.66 36.81
C CYS A 147 -25.58 -6.15 36.49
N ASN A 148 -26.74 -6.79 36.66
CA ASN A 148 -26.94 -8.19 36.26
C ASN A 148 -27.81 -8.29 35.01
N VAL A 149 -28.74 -7.35 34.84
CA VAL A 149 -29.59 -7.22 33.65
C VAL A 149 -29.66 -5.76 33.23
N SER A 150 -29.89 -5.53 31.94
CA SER A 150 -30.04 -4.19 31.35
C SER A 150 -31.07 -3.29 32.07
N THR A 151 -32.11 -3.86 32.67
CA THR A 151 -33.11 -3.11 33.44
C THR A 151 -32.61 -2.57 34.78
N ASP A 152 -31.46 -3.06 35.28
CA ASP A 152 -30.83 -2.57 36.49
C ASP A 152 -30.22 -1.18 36.27
N CYS A 153 -29.93 -0.81 35.02
CA CYS A 153 -29.24 0.41 34.67
C CYS A 153 -30.18 1.54 34.29
N THR A 154 -29.81 2.76 34.67
CA THR A 154 -30.53 3.98 34.27
C THR A 154 -30.46 4.19 32.75
N SER A 155 -29.37 3.71 32.13
CA SER A 155 -29.19 3.68 30.67
C SER A 155 -29.99 2.58 29.98
N GLY A 156 -30.50 1.60 30.72
CA GLY A 156 -31.11 0.40 30.13
C GLY A 156 -30.11 -0.56 29.50
N ILE A 157 -28.81 -0.42 29.78
CA ILE A 157 -27.73 -1.20 29.13
C ILE A 157 -26.76 -1.70 30.18
N CYS A 158 -26.65 -3.02 30.28
CA CYS A 158 -25.63 -3.72 31.03
C CYS A 158 -24.64 -4.33 30.04
N ASN A 159 -23.38 -3.87 30.05
CA ASN A 159 -22.37 -4.31 29.08
C ASN A 159 -21.83 -5.71 29.42
N SER A 160 -21.02 -6.29 28.53
CA SER A 160 -20.45 -7.64 28.71
C SER A 160 -19.44 -7.75 29.87
N THR A 161 -19.16 -6.65 30.56
CA THR A 161 -18.35 -6.61 31.79
C THR A 161 -19.20 -6.40 33.04
N ASP A 162 -20.51 -6.63 32.93
CA ASP A 162 -21.50 -6.49 34.01
C ASP A 162 -21.56 -5.09 34.61
N GLN A 163 -21.37 -4.04 33.78
CA GLN A 163 -21.46 -2.63 34.19
C GLN A 163 -22.46 -1.84 33.35
N CYS A 164 -23.14 -0.90 34.00
CA CYS A 164 -24.03 0.03 33.34
C CYS A 164 -23.23 0.94 32.42
N ASP A 165 -23.53 0.92 31.13
CA ASP A 165 -22.78 1.70 30.15
C ASP A 165 -23.58 2.89 29.65
N ASN A 166 -22.89 3.84 29.01
CA ASN A 166 -23.56 4.89 28.25
C ASN A 166 -24.35 4.25 27.10
N PRO A 167 -25.55 4.77 26.80
CA PRO A 167 -26.19 4.47 25.53
C PRO A 167 -25.28 4.94 24.40
N THR A 168 -25.02 4.02 23.48
CA THR A 168 -24.13 4.20 22.34
C THR A 168 -24.90 3.87 21.08
N CYS A 169 -24.43 4.35 19.94
CA CYS A 169 -25.01 4.04 18.63
C CYS A 169 -24.84 2.58 18.17
N ASN A 170 -24.72 1.63 19.11
CA ASN A 170 -24.44 0.20 18.94
C ASN A 170 -24.94 -0.61 20.15
N ASP A 171 -25.93 -0.11 20.88
CA ASP A 171 -26.43 -0.71 22.12
C ASP A 171 -27.68 -1.59 21.95
N GLY A 172 -28.17 -1.77 20.72
CA GLY A 172 -29.28 -2.63 20.37
C GLY A 172 -30.65 -2.02 20.64
N LEU A 173 -30.74 -0.74 21.03
CA LEU A 173 -31.96 -0.09 21.49
C LEU A 173 -32.18 1.26 20.81
N LEU A 174 -33.36 1.49 20.23
CA LEU A 174 -33.76 2.79 19.66
C LEU A 174 -33.84 3.87 20.76
N ASN A 175 -32.75 4.58 21.00
CA ASN A 175 -32.64 5.55 22.09
C ASN A 175 -31.86 6.82 21.68
N GLN A 176 -31.75 7.79 22.58
CA GLN A 176 -30.99 9.05 22.42
C GLN A 176 -31.23 9.89 21.14
N GLY A 177 -32.28 9.62 20.35
CA GLY A 177 -32.63 10.36 19.13
C GLY A 177 -32.23 9.65 17.83
N GLU A 178 -31.85 8.37 17.89
CA GLU A 178 -31.64 7.50 16.74
C GLU A 178 -32.83 7.46 15.77
N ALA A 179 -32.55 7.22 14.49
CA ALA A 179 -33.57 7.14 13.44
C ALA A 179 -34.11 5.72 13.24
N ASP A 180 -33.28 4.69 13.45
CA ASP A 180 -33.62 3.27 13.64
C ASP A 180 -32.63 2.67 14.66
N ILE A 181 -32.85 1.44 15.14
CA ILE A 181 -32.01 0.81 16.18
C ILE A 181 -30.52 0.93 15.80
N ASP A 182 -29.75 1.63 16.65
CA ASP A 182 -28.30 1.85 16.49
C ASP A 182 -27.87 2.63 15.24
N CYS A 183 -28.76 3.44 14.64
CA CYS A 183 -28.40 4.20 13.44
C CYS A 183 -29.21 5.49 13.25
N GLY A 184 -28.60 6.47 12.56
CA GLY A 184 -29.26 7.72 12.20
C GLY A 184 -29.44 8.71 13.36
N GLY A 185 -29.94 9.91 13.08
CA GLY A 185 -30.05 10.99 14.05
C GLY A 185 -28.67 11.45 14.59
N PRO A 186 -28.43 11.45 15.91
CA PRO A 186 -27.13 11.82 16.49
C PRO A 186 -26.05 10.78 16.21
N CYS A 187 -26.40 9.58 15.75
CA CYS A 187 -25.46 8.54 15.37
C CYS A 187 -24.84 8.71 14.00
N THR A 188 -25.34 9.65 13.19
CA THR A 188 -24.87 9.90 11.80
C THR A 188 -23.37 10.19 11.65
N SER A 189 -22.67 10.56 12.72
CA SER A 189 -21.20 10.72 12.71
C SER A 189 -20.44 9.39 12.78
N ASN A 190 -21.03 8.34 13.36
CA ASN A 190 -20.38 7.04 13.59
C ASN A 190 -21.11 5.87 12.91
N GLN A 191 -22.42 5.98 12.65
CA GLN A 191 -23.26 4.91 12.11
C GLN A 191 -24.50 5.45 11.39
N THR A 192 -24.61 5.14 10.10
CA THR A 192 -25.77 5.48 9.25
C THR A 192 -26.62 4.24 9.00
N CYS A 193 -27.93 4.43 8.79
CA CYS A 193 -28.90 3.38 8.59
C CYS A 193 -28.81 2.76 7.19
N ASN A 194 -28.84 1.44 7.13
CA ASN A 194 -28.82 0.65 5.90
C ASN A 194 -30.18 0.70 5.18
N ILE A 195 -30.18 0.31 3.91
CA ILE A 195 -31.39 0.28 3.07
C ILE A 195 -32.50 -0.58 3.73
N GLY A 196 -33.70 -0.02 3.80
CA GLY A 196 -34.89 -0.59 4.44
C GLY A 196 -35.10 -0.19 5.91
N GLN A 197 -34.08 0.37 6.57
CA GLN A 197 -34.16 0.86 7.95
C GLN A 197 -34.83 2.24 8.01
N HIS A 198 -35.44 2.56 9.15
CA HIS A 198 -36.17 3.80 9.34
C HIS A 198 -35.23 5.01 9.37
N CYS A 199 -35.69 6.13 8.83
CA CYS A 199 -34.93 7.37 8.77
C CYS A 199 -35.86 8.57 8.97
N ASN A 200 -35.33 9.67 9.51
CA ASN A 200 -36.07 10.92 9.67
C ASN A 200 -35.59 11.98 8.66
N VAL A 201 -34.31 11.96 8.33
CA VAL A 201 -33.68 12.81 7.32
C VAL A 201 -32.75 11.98 6.43
N SER A 202 -32.53 12.45 5.21
CA SER A 202 -31.63 11.83 4.23
C SER A 202 -30.23 11.51 4.77
N THR A 203 -29.69 12.33 5.67
CA THR A 203 -28.37 12.11 6.30
C THR A 203 -28.35 10.92 7.27
N ASP A 204 -29.51 10.41 7.68
CA ASP A 204 -29.60 9.24 8.55
C ASP A 204 -29.20 7.96 7.82
N CYS A 205 -29.28 7.94 6.50
CA CYS A 205 -29.09 6.75 5.68
C CYS A 205 -27.69 6.68 5.09
N THR A 206 -27.12 5.48 4.99
CA THR A 206 -25.86 5.24 4.28
C THR A 206 -26.00 5.59 2.79
N SER A 207 -27.19 5.43 2.23
CA SER A 207 -27.52 5.86 0.87
C SER A 207 -27.69 7.37 0.71
N GLY A 208 -27.77 8.13 1.80
CA GLY A 208 -28.12 9.54 1.76
C GLY A 208 -29.59 9.81 1.42
N ILE A 209 -30.44 8.79 1.34
CA ILE A 209 -31.81 8.91 0.83
C ILE A 209 -32.79 8.34 1.84
N CYS A 210 -33.62 9.22 2.38
CA CYS A 210 -34.78 8.85 3.16
C CYS A 210 -36.03 9.04 2.30
N ASN A 211 -36.69 7.94 1.92
CA ASN A 211 -37.84 8.01 1.04
C ASN A 211 -39.10 8.56 1.74
N SER A 212 -40.17 8.79 0.98
CA SER A 212 -41.43 9.35 1.50
C SER A 212 -42.17 8.44 2.50
N THR A 213 -41.69 7.21 2.68
CA THR A 213 -42.17 6.26 3.70
C THR A 213 -41.26 6.18 4.93
N ASN A 214 -40.32 7.12 5.07
CA ASN A 214 -39.33 7.19 6.15
C ASN A 214 -38.43 5.96 6.23
N GLN A 215 -38.01 5.43 5.07
CA GLN A 215 -37.04 4.34 5.00
C GLN A 215 -35.85 4.70 4.12
N CYS A 216 -34.67 4.23 4.53
CA CYS A 216 -33.47 4.34 3.73
C CYS A 216 -33.65 3.56 2.44
N ASP A 217 -33.54 4.22 1.30
CA ASP A 217 -33.78 3.59 0.01
C ASP A 217 -32.47 3.34 -0.73
N ASN A 218 -32.53 2.48 -1.74
CA ASN A 218 -31.41 2.34 -2.65
C ASN A 218 -31.16 3.66 -3.38
N PRO A 219 -29.89 4.07 -3.51
CA PRO A 219 -29.55 5.12 -4.45
C PRO A 219 -29.97 4.72 -5.86
N THR A 220 -30.63 5.64 -6.54
CA THR A 220 -31.17 5.45 -7.89
C THR A 220 -30.65 6.57 -8.76
N CYS A 221 -30.57 6.33 -10.06
CA CYS A 221 -30.15 7.32 -11.05
C CYS A 221 -31.15 8.50 -11.24
N ASN A 222 -31.94 8.85 -10.23
CA ASN A 222 -32.93 9.92 -10.15
C ASN A 222 -33.24 10.30 -8.67
N ASP A 223 -32.28 10.13 -7.75
CA ASP A 223 -32.45 10.38 -6.32
C ASP A 223 -32.03 11.79 -5.87
N GLY A 224 -31.48 12.60 -6.77
CA GLY A 224 -31.08 13.98 -6.55
C GLY A 224 -29.69 14.15 -5.92
N LEU A 225 -28.87 13.10 -5.85
CA LEU A 225 -27.56 13.11 -5.20
C LEU A 225 -26.47 12.49 -6.09
N LEU A 226 -25.30 13.14 -6.18
CA LEU A 226 -24.14 12.58 -6.88
C LEU A 226 -23.53 11.39 -6.10
N ASN A 227 -23.95 10.17 -6.41
CA ASN A 227 -23.54 8.95 -5.71
C ASN A 227 -23.27 7.77 -6.68
N GLN A 228 -22.84 6.61 -6.16
CA GLN A 228 -22.68 5.35 -6.92
C GLN A 228 -21.88 5.40 -8.24
N GLY A 229 -21.01 6.39 -8.42
CA GLY A 229 -20.19 6.54 -9.63
C GLY A 229 -20.85 7.32 -10.77
N GLU A 230 -21.94 8.02 -10.50
CA GLU A 230 -22.52 9.03 -11.39
C GLU A 230 -21.50 10.09 -11.80
N ALA A 231 -21.68 10.63 -13.00
CA ALA A 231 -20.79 11.63 -13.57
C ALA A 231 -21.22 13.07 -13.22
N ASP A 232 -22.52 13.33 -13.11
CA ASP A 232 -23.16 14.48 -12.44
C ASP A 232 -24.44 13.97 -11.74
N THR A 233 -25.09 14.80 -10.93
CA THR A 233 -26.26 14.45 -10.10
C THR A 233 -27.34 13.73 -10.93
N ASP A 234 -27.58 12.44 -10.63
CA ASP A 234 -28.53 11.55 -11.31
C ASP A 234 -28.21 11.20 -12.78
N CYS A 235 -26.95 11.34 -13.24
CA CYS A 235 -26.63 11.06 -14.63
C CYS A 235 -25.18 10.60 -14.86
N GLY A 236 -24.95 9.89 -15.96
CA GLY A 236 -23.61 9.46 -16.37
C GLY A 236 -23.04 8.28 -15.55
N GLY A 237 -21.87 7.78 -15.93
CA GLY A 237 -21.25 6.61 -15.33
C GLY A 237 -22.14 5.35 -15.45
N PRO A 238 -22.43 4.63 -14.34
CA PRO A 238 -23.30 3.46 -14.36
C PRO A 238 -24.76 3.80 -14.65
N CYS A 239 -25.15 5.07 -14.53
CA CYS A 239 -26.50 5.56 -14.83
C CYS A 239 -26.75 5.86 -16.31
N THR A 240 -25.73 5.76 -17.17
CA THR A 240 -25.85 5.99 -18.64
C THR A 240 -26.93 5.16 -19.33
N SER A 241 -27.27 3.98 -18.81
CA SER A 241 -28.35 3.14 -19.34
C SER A 241 -29.77 3.66 -19.04
N ILE A 242 -29.89 4.56 -18.06
CA ILE A 242 -31.17 5.14 -17.60
C ILE A 242 -31.22 6.63 -17.97
N ARG A 243 -30.16 7.38 -17.66
CA ARG A 243 -30.07 8.82 -17.84
C ARG A 243 -28.63 9.26 -18.11
N THR A 244 -28.41 9.81 -19.30
CA THR A 244 -27.18 10.50 -19.69
C THR A 244 -27.23 11.96 -19.26
N CYS A 245 -26.07 12.56 -19.04
CA CYS A 245 -25.92 13.95 -18.58
C CYS A 245 -26.18 14.95 -19.71
N ASP A 246 -26.89 16.03 -19.38
CA ASP A 246 -27.21 17.11 -20.30
C ASP A 246 -26.03 18.10 -20.45
N ILE A 247 -26.07 18.94 -21.48
CA ILE A 247 -24.99 19.91 -21.77
C ILE A 247 -24.76 20.84 -20.56
N GLY A 248 -23.49 20.99 -20.18
CA GLY A 248 -23.00 21.75 -19.04
C GLY A 248 -22.87 20.95 -17.73
N GLN A 249 -23.40 19.72 -17.69
CA GLN A 249 -23.26 18.81 -16.55
C GLN A 249 -21.92 18.09 -16.57
N HIS A 250 -21.42 17.73 -15.40
CA HIS A 250 -20.12 17.08 -15.25
C HIS A 250 -20.11 15.68 -15.89
N CYS A 251 -18.97 15.29 -16.46
CA CYS A 251 -18.79 13.99 -17.10
C CYS A 251 -17.37 13.47 -16.88
N ASN A 252 -17.19 12.15 -16.92
CA ASN A 252 -15.86 11.53 -16.81
C ASN A 252 -15.43 10.92 -18.15
N VAL A 253 -16.38 10.38 -18.91
CA VAL A 253 -16.18 9.85 -20.25
C VAL A 253 -17.28 10.36 -21.17
N SER A 254 -17.00 10.42 -22.47
CA SER A 254 -17.93 10.98 -23.45
C SER A 254 -19.27 10.24 -23.53
N THR A 255 -19.31 8.95 -23.16
CA THR A 255 -20.55 8.15 -23.06
C THR A 255 -21.46 8.58 -21.90
N ASP A 256 -20.95 9.38 -20.96
CA ASP A 256 -21.75 9.93 -19.86
C ASP A 256 -22.74 10.99 -20.34
N CYS A 257 -22.45 11.61 -21.48
CA CYS A 257 -23.19 12.75 -22.00
C CYS A 257 -24.22 12.34 -23.05
N THR A 258 -25.38 12.99 -23.03
CA THR A 258 -26.40 12.86 -24.08
C THR A 258 -25.84 13.28 -25.44
N SER A 259 -24.91 14.25 -25.46
CA SER A 259 -24.18 14.67 -26.66
C SER A 259 -23.09 13.69 -27.12
N GLY A 260 -22.73 12.71 -26.28
CA GLY A 260 -21.62 11.80 -26.56
C GLY A 260 -20.24 12.44 -26.43
N ILE A 261 -20.12 13.62 -25.80
CA ILE A 261 -18.88 14.43 -25.74
C ILE A 261 -18.67 14.98 -24.34
N CYS A 262 -17.55 14.60 -23.74
CA CYS A 262 -17.05 15.17 -22.49
C CYS A 262 -15.84 16.05 -22.79
N ASN A 263 -15.94 17.37 -22.55
CA ASN A 263 -14.86 18.31 -22.86
C ASN A 263 -13.70 18.24 -21.87
N ILE A 264 -12.59 18.92 -22.16
CA ILE A 264 -11.38 18.93 -21.33
C ILE A 264 -11.57 19.54 -19.94
N THR A 265 -12.70 20.20 -19.69
CA THR A 265 -13.10 20.73 -18.37
C THR A 265 -14.05 19.79 -17.64
N ASN A 266 -14.19 18.54 -18.11
CA ASN A 266 -15.07 17.50 -17.59
C ASN A 266 -16.55 17.92 -17.58
N GLN A 267 -17.01 18.58 -18.65
CA GLN A 267 -18.43 18.94 -18.83
C GLN A 267 -18.96 18.41 -20.17
N CYS A 268 -20.20 17.96 -20.16
CA CYS A 268 -20.92 17.58 -21.36
C CYS A 268 -21.07 18.80 -22.24
N ASP A 269 -20.54 18.74 -23.45
CA ASP A 269 -20.54 19.88 -24.35
C ASP A 269 -21.53 19.66 -25.49
N ASN A 270 -21.89 20.75 -26.17
CA ASN A 270 -22.62 20.63 -27.42
C ASN A 270 -21.79 19.84 -28.44
N PRO A 271 -22.41 18.99 -29.27
CA PRO A 271 -21.72 18.44 -30.41
C PRO A 271 -21.30 19.57 -31.34
N THR A 272 -20.02 19.54 -31.72
CA THR A 272 -19.38 20.54 -32.56
C THR A 272 -18.76 19.84 -33.74
N CYS A 273 -18.60 20.54 -34.87
CA CYS A 273 -18.05 19.94 -36.08
C CYS A 273 -16.53 19.71 -36.03
N ASN A 274 -16.01 19.25 -34.89
CA ASN A 274 -14.62 18.92 -34.57
C ASN A 274 -14.56 17.99 -33.33
N ASP A 275 -15.64 17.25 -33.06
CA ASP A 275 -15.82 16.47 -31.84
C ASP A 275 -15.43 14.97 -31.97
N GLY A 276 -15.00 14.55 -33.15
CA GLY A 276 -14.53 13.21 -33.46
C GLY A 276 -15.63 12.23 -33.83
N LEU A 277 -16.89 12.67 -33.99
CA LEU A 277 -18.05 11.79 -34.16
C LEU A 277 -18.94 12.24 -35.33
N LEU A 278 -19.31 11.30 -36.22
CA LEU A 278 -20.25 11.56 -37.32
C LEU A 278 -21.68 11.86 -36.80
N ASN A 279 -21.96 13.13 -36.47
CA ASN A 279 -23.22 13.55 -35.86
C ASN A 279 -23.78 14.83 -36.51
N GLN A 280 -24.96 15.30 -36.06
CA GLN A 280 -25.62 16.56 -36.49
C GLN A 280 -25.71 16.86 -38.01
N GLY A 281 -25.69 15.83 -38.87
CA GLY A 281 -25.86 15.95 -40.32
C GLY A 281 -24.55 16.09 -41.11
N GLU A 282 -23.41 15.81 -40.48
CA GLU A 282 -22.09 15.70 -41.11
C GLU A 282 -22.05 14.69 -42.26
N ALA A 283 -21.21 14.97 -43.25
CA ALA A 283 -21.02 14.11 -44.42
C ALA A 283 -19.91 13.06 -44.23
N ASP A 284 -18.88 13.38 -43.45
CA ASP A 284 -17.87 12.47 -42.88
C ASP A 284 -17.48 13.00 -41.48
N THR A 285 -16.72 12.24 -40.68
CA THR A 285 -16.43 12.54 -39.27
C THR A 285 -15.91 13.99 -39.11
N ASP A 286 -16.70 14.82 -38.42
CA ASP A 286 -16.47 16.26 -38.18
C ASP A 286 -16.54 17.18 -39.42
N CYS A 287 -16.99 16.73 -40.59
CA CYS A 287 -16.96 17.55 -41.81
C CYS A 287 -18.17 17.37 -42.73
N GLY A 288 -18.45 18.41 -43.53
CA GLY A 288 -19.57 18.43 -44.47
C GLY A 288 -20.93 18.63 -43.80
N GLY A 289 -21.99 18.81 -44.59
CA GLY A 289 -23.34 19.04 -44.05
C GLY A 289 -23.56 20.44 -43.45
N PRO A 290 -24.55 20.63 -42.55
CA PRO A 290 -24.95 21.93 -42.00
C PRO A 290 -24.02 22.46 -40.87
N CYS A 291 -22.74 22.12 -40.93
CA CYS A 291 -21.75 22.43 -39.90
C CYS A 291 -21.39 23.92 -39.80
N THR A 292 -21.32 24.46 -38.58
CA THR A 292 -20.94 25.87 -38.32
C THR A 292 -19.93 25.97 -37.15
N PRO A 293 -18.75 26.61 -37.30
CA PRO A 293 -18.20 27.15 -38.55
C PRO A 293 -17.98 26.04 -39.59
N ILE A 294 -18.17 26.38 -40.87
CA ILE A 294 -18.14 25.42 -41.98
C ILE A 294 -16.78 24.72 -42.00
N ARG A 295 -16.79 23.42 -41.74
CA ARG A 295 -15.65 22.53 -41.93
C ARG A 295 -15.95 21.63 -43.11
N THR A 296 -15.29 21.91 -44.23
CA THR A 296 -15.39 21.10 -45.44
C THR A 296 -14.48 19.87 -45.34
N CYS A 297 -14.92 18.76 -45.92
CA CYS A 297 -14.21 17.50 -45.95
C CYS A 297 -13.02 17.53 -46.92
N ASP A 298 -11.93 16.90 -46.52
CA ASP A 298 -10.70 16.80 -47.31
C ASP A 298 -10.80 15.68 -48.36
N ILE A 299 -9.90 15.68 -49.34
CA ILE A 299 -9.91 14.72 -50.45
C ILE A 299 -9.85 13.28 -49.93
N GLY A 300 -10.77 12.43 -50.41
CA GLY A 300 -10.96 11.03 -50.00
C GLY A 300 -12.04 10.82 -48.93
N GLN A 301 -12.47 11.87 -48.23
CA GLN A 301 -13.53 11.80 -47.21
C GLN A 301 -14.92 11.78 -47.84
N HIS A 302 -15.87 11.18 -47.14
CA HIS A 302 -17.23 11.00 -47.64
C HIS A 302 -17.97 12.35 -47.76
N CYS A 303 -18.77 12.49 -48.80
CA CYS A 303 -19.54 13.71 -49.07
C CYS A 303 -20.93 13.36 -49.61
N ASN A 304 -21.92 14.21 -49.34
CA ASN A 304 -23.27 14.04 -49.86
C ASN A 304 -23.56 15.04 -50.98
N VAL A 305 -22.99 16.25 -50.90
CA VAL A 305 -23.05 17.29 -51.92
C VAL A 305 -21.68 17.92 -52.11
N SER A 306 -21.41 18.48 -53.28
CA SER A 306 -20.08 19.02 -53.58
C SER A 306 -19.66 20.18 -52.68
N THR A 307 -20.60 20.88 -52.06
CA THR A 307 -20.32 21.92 -51.04
C THR A 307 -19.78 21.37 -49.71
N ASP A 308 -19.89 20.06 -49.50
CA ASP A 308 -19.33 19.40 -48.32
C ASP A 308 -17.81 19.31 -48.40
N CYS A 309 -17.21 19.42 -49.60
CA CYS A 309 -15.79 19.20 -49.85
C CYS A 309 -15.00 20.50 -49.93
N THR A 310 -13.76 20.49 -49.43
CA THR A 310 -12.85 21.64 -49.53
C THR A 310 -12.52 21.93 -51.00
N SER A 311 -12.50 20.89 -51.84
CA SER A 311 -12.36 20.98 -53.30
C SER A 311 -13.59 21.49 -54.03
N GLY A 312 -14.76 21.54 -53.38
CA GLY A 312 -16.04 21.82 -54.03
C GLY A 312 -16.54 20.71 -54.95
N ILE A 313 -15.97 19.50 -54.88
CA ILE A 313 -16.26 18.37 -55.78
C ILE A 313 -16.50 17.10 -54.97
N CYS A 314 -17.72 16.57 -55.05
CA CYS A 314 -18.10 15.25 -54.55
C CYS A 314 -18.27 14.30 -55.74
N ASN A 315 -17.42 13.27 -55.85
CA ASN A 315 -17.43 12.37 -57.00
C ASN A 315 -18.59 11.37 -56.95
N SER A 316 -18.76 10.60 -58.03
CA SER A 316 -19.86 9.61 -58.14
C SER A 316 -19.80 8.45 -57.13
N THR A 317 -18.71 8.34 -56.37
CA THR A 317 -18.54 7.37 -55.27
C THR A 317 -18.75 8.00 -53.90
N ASN A 318 -19.33 9.21 -53.84
CA ASN A 318 -19.58 10.00 -52.62
C ASN A 318 -18.30 10.30 -51.82
N GLN A 319 -17.19 10.62 -52.52
CA GLN A 319 -15.95 11.05 -51.89
C GLN A 319 -15.49 12.40 -52.44
N CYS A 320 -14.93 13.23 -51.57
CA CYS A 320 -14.30 14.49 -51.96
C CYS A 320 -13.11 14.19 -52.86
N ASP A 321 -13.10 14.78 -54.04
CA ASP A 321 -12.06 14.50 -55.04
C ASP A 321 -11.19 15.72 -55.29
N ASN A 322 -10.03 15.51 -55.88
CA ASN A 322 -9.15 16.60 -56.28
C ASN A 322 -9.82 17.44 -57.38
N PRO A 323 -9.71 18.79 -57.35
CA PRO A 323 -10.00 19.62 -58.51
C PRO A 323 -9.11 19.18 -59.68
N THR A 324 -9.71 19.00 -60.84
CA THR A 324 -9.00 18.55 -62.04
C THR A 324 -9.29 19.53 -63.16
N CYS A 325 -8.37 19.69 -64.11
CA CYS A 325 -8.54 20.62 -65.23
C CYS A 325 -9.55 20.16 -66.31
N ASN A 326 -10.58 19.43 -65.90
CA ASN A 326 -11.73 18.97 -66.68
C ASN A 326 -12.97 18.81 -65.76
N ASP A 327 -13.03 19.56 -64.66
CA ASP A 327 -14.08 19.46 -63.64
C ASP A 327 -15.27 20.40 -63.89
N GLY A 328 -15.22 21.21 -64.95
CA GLY A 328 -16.30 22.09 -65.40
C GLY A 328 -16.35 23.44 -64.68
N LEU A 329 -15.35 23.76 -63.86
CA LEU A 329 -15.32 24.94 -63.00
C LEU A 329 -14.02 25.73 -63.22
N LEU A 330 -14.10 27.05 -63.38
CA LEU A 330 -12.92 27.93 -63.48
C LEU A 330 -12.18 28.03 -62.13
N ASN A 331 -11.30 27.07 -61.83
CA ASN A 331 -10.58 26.96 -60.58
C ASN A 331 -9.07 26.70 -60.80
N GLN A 332 -8.28 26.56 -59.73
CA GLN A 332 -6.84 26.21 -59.77
C GLN A 332 -5.92 27.02 -60.71
N GLY A 333 -6.32 28.23 -61.11
CA GLY A 333 -5.52 29.13 -61.96
C GLY A 333 -5.78 29.02 -63.46
N GLU A 334 -6.85 28.33 -63.88
CA GLU A 334 -7.31 28.25 -65.27
C GLU A 334 -7.55 29.63 -65.92
N ALA A 335 -7.27 29.73 -67.22
CA ALA A 335 -7.46 30.96 -67.99
C ALA A 335 -8.88 31.10 -68.58
N ASP A 336 -9.52 29.97 -68.89
CA ASP A 336 -10.94 29.79 -69.23
C ASP A 336 -11.40 28.41 -68.70
N ILE A 337 -12.71 28.11 -68.65
CA ILE A 337 -13.22 26.89 -67.96
C ILE A 337 -12.49 25.64 -68.48
N ASP A 338 -11.78 24.96 -67.58
CA ASP A 338 -10.99 23.74 -67.82
C ASP A 338 -9.81 23.91 -68.81
N CYS A 339 -9.30 25.12 -69.06
CA CYS A 339 -8.14 25.35 -69.95
C CYS A 339 -7.26 26.55 -69.57
N GLY A 340 -5.98 26.50 -69.97
CA GLY A 340 -4.97 27.54 -69.68
C GLY A 340 -4.51 27.53 -68.22
N GLY A 341 -3.49 28.33 -67.89
CA GLY A 341 -2.93 28.37 -66.54
C GLY A 341 -2.04 27.16 -66.18
N PRO A 342 -1.80 26.88 -64.88
CA PRO A 342 -0.86 25.85 -64.40
C PRO A 342 -1.39 24.40 -64.48
N CYS A 343 -2.36 24.14 -65.36
CA CYS A 343 -3.04 22.86 -65.48
C CYS A 343 -2.16 21.70 -65.97
N THR A 344 -2.28 20.51 -65.35
CA THR A 344 -1.57 19.28 -65.76
C THR A 344 -2.51 18.07 -65.81
N PRO A 345 -2.54 17.29 -66.91
CA PRO A 345 -1.87 17.51 -68.19
C PRO A 345 -2.35 18.79 -68.89
N ILE A 346 -1.43 19.50 -69.54
CA ILE A 346 -1.67 20.84 -70.11
C ILE A 346 -2.79 20.77 -71.14
N ARG A 347 -3.90 21.46 -70.86
CA ARG A 347 -5.00 21.69 -71.78
C ARG A 347 -5.00 23.16 -72.18
N THR A 348 -4.54 23.44 -73.40
CA THR A 348 -4.49 24.79 -73.96
C THR A 348 -5.86 25.20 -74.49
N CYS A 349 -6.18 26.48 -74.36
CA CYS A 349 -7.43 27.08 -74.82
C CYS A 349 -7.43 27.27 -76.34
N ASP A 350 -8.59 27.04 -76.96
CA ASP A 350 -8.79 27.18 -78.40
C ASP A 350 -8.98 28.64 -78.82
N ILE A 351 -8.83 28.93 -80.12
CA ILE A 351 -8.97 30.29 -80.68
C ILE A 351 -10.31 30.92 -80.27
N GLY A 352 -10.26 32.12 -79.69
CA GLY A 352 -11.40 32.87 -79.18
C GLY A 352 -11.76 32.65 -77.71
N GLN A 353 -11.15 31.67 -77.02
CA GLN A 353 -11.27 31.47 -75.57
C GLN A 353 -10.36 32.44 -74.80
N HIS A 354 -10.70 32.70 -73.55
CA HIS A 354 -9.99 33.69 -72.73
C HIS A 354 -8.60 33.18 -72.35
N CYS A 355 -7.60 34.06 -72.40
CA CYS A 355 -6.22 33.76 -72.05
C CYS A 355 -5.63 34.90 -71.23
N ASN A 356 -4.69 34.59 -70.34
CA ASN A 356 -3.98 35.59 -69.56
C ASN A 356 -2.54 35.75 -70.08
N VAL A 357 -1.96 34.66 -70.56
CA VAL A 357 -0.64 34.63 -71.21
C VAL A 357 -0.70 33.80 -72.48
N SER A 358 0.21 34.08 -73.42
CA SER A 358 0.17 33.45 -74.74
C SER A 358 0.33 31.92 -74.70
N THR A 359 0.97 31.37 -73.66
CA THR A 359 1.09 29.93 -73.41
C THR A 359 -0.21 29.24 -73.02
N ASP A 360 -1.24 30.00 -72.62
CA ASP A 360 -2.56 29.45 -72.33
C ASP A 360 -3.26 28.98 -73.61
N CYS A 361 -2.85 29.50 -74.78
CA CYS A 361 -3.49 29.26 -76.06
C CYS A 361 -2.80 28.15 -76.84
N THR A 362 -3.58 27.32 -77.54
CA THR A 362 -3.04 26.31 -78.47
C THR A 362 -2.22 26.96 -79.59
N SER A 363 -2.55 28.19 -79.97
CA SER A 363 -1.81 29.00 -80.95
C SER A 363 -0.54 29.67 -80.40
N GLY A 364 -0.33 29.66 -79.09
CA GLY A 364 0.78 30.38 -78.46
C GLY A 364 0.65 31.90 -78.49
N ILE A 365 -0.53 32.44 -78.83
CA ILE A 365 -0.79 33.88 -78.98
C ILE A 365 -2.06 34.28 -78.21
N CYS A 366 -1.88 35.12 -77.19
CA CYS A 366 -2.96 35.80 -76.50
C CYS A 366 -2.99 37.26 -76.96
N ASN A 367 -4.04 37.67 -77.66
CA ASN A 367 -4.11 39.02 -78.20
C ASN A 367 -4.41 40.07 -77.11
N SER A 368 -4.33 41.35 -77.47
CA SER A 368 -4.54 42.47 -76.52
C SER A 368 -5.97 42.58 -75.96
N THR A 369 -6.89 41.74 -76.43
CA THR A 369 -8.24 41.58 -75.88
C THR A 369 -8.39 40.34 -74.99
N ASN A 370 -7.27 39.72 -74.60
CA ASN A 370 -7.20 38.51 -73.76
C ASN A 370 -7.90 37.29 -74.39
N GLN A 371 -7.77 37.12 -75.70
CA GLN A 371 -8.30 35.96 -76.43
C GLN A 371 -7.24 35.29 -77.30
N CYS A 372 -7.33 33.96 -77.44
CA CYS A 372 -6.42 33.20 -78.29
C CYS A 372 -6.62 33.51 -79.78
N ASP A 373 -5.54 33.82 -80.51
CA ASP A 373 -5.58 34.33 -81.91
C ASP A 373 -4.67 33.54 -82.88
N ASN A 374 -4.75 33.79 -84.19
CA ASN A 374 -3.98 33.10 -85.25
C ASN A 374 -2.53 33.63 -85.44
N PRO A 375 -1.52 32.77 -85.72
CA PRO A 375 -0.12 33.16 -85.95
C PRO A 375 0.18 33.78 -87.35
N THR A 376 1.15 34.70 -87.41
CA THR A 376 1.58 35.48 -88.60
C THR A 376 3.09 35.71 -88.64
N CYS A 377 3.75 35.87 -89.81
CA CYS A 377 5.21 36.03 -89.94
C CYS A 377 5.83 37.38 -89.46
N ASN A 378 5.16 38.09 -88.56
CA ASN A 378 5.68 39.25 -87.82
C ASN A 378 5.05 39.26 -86.40
N ASP A 379 4.74 38.07 -85.88
CA ASP A 379 4.06 37.90 -84.59
C ASP A 379 5.04 37.80 -83.42
N GLY A 380 6.35 37.88 -83.68
CA GLY A 380 7.39 37.85 -82.66
C GLY A 380 7.67 36.44 -82.13
N LEU A 381 7.19 35.39 -82.82
CA LEU A 381 7.35 33.99 -82.44
C LEU A 381 7.93 33.19 -83.62
N LEU A 382 8.95 32.36 -83.36
CA LEU A 382 9.55 31.45 -84.35
C LEU A 382 8.57 30.31 -84.72
N ASN A 383 7.69 30.56 -85.69
CA ASN A 383 6.67 29.59 -86.11
C ASN A 383 6.57 29.48 -87.65
N GLN A 384 5.70 28.57 -88.14
CA GLN A 384 5.38 28.39 -89.57
C GLN A 384 6.57 28.19 -90.56
N GLY A 385 7.75 27.81 -90.07
CA GLY A 385 8.93 27.45 -90.88
C GLY A 385 10.03 28.51 -90.96
N GLU A 386 9.98 29.54 -90.12
CA GLU A 386 11.01 30.59 -89.99
C GLU A 386 12.38 30.04 -89.55
N ALA A 387 13.47 30.69 -89.99
CA ALA A 387 14.84 30.29 -89.64
C ALA A 387 15.34 30.97 -88.35
N ASP A 388 14.89 32.20 -88.08
CA ASP A 388 14.97 32.93 -86.80
C ASP A 388 13.69 33.78 -86.64
N THR A 389 13.43 34.36 -85.47
CA THR A 389 12.15 35.02 -85.13
C THR A 389 11.75 36.05 -86.20
N ASP A 390 10.66 35.75 -86.92
CA ASP A 390 10.11 36.53 -88.04
C ASP A 390 11.06 36.67 -89.27
N CYS A 391 12.11 35.84 -89.44
CA CYS A 391 13.02 35.88 -90.61
C CYS A 391 13.51 34.50 -91.10
N GLY A 392 13.89 34.41 -92.37
CA GLY A 392 14.35 33.18 -93.03
C GLY A 392 13.27 32.12 -93.22
N GLY A 393 13.56 31.07 -93.99
CA GLY A 393 12.56 30.05 -94.33
C GLY A 393 11.52 30.49 -95.39
N PRO A 394 10.40 29.76 -95.58
CA PRO A 394 9.43 29.98 -96.66
C PRO A 394 8.40 31.09 -96.37
N CYS A 395 8.80 32.19 -95.74
CA CYS A 395 7.91 33.28 -95.38
C CYS A 395 7.59 34.22 -96.56
N THR A 396 6.34 34.70 -96.64
CA THR A 396 5.91 35.67 -97.65
C THR A 396 5.23 36.89 -97.02
N PRO A 397 5.72 38.12 -97.24
CA PRO A 397 6.91 38.51 -98.03
C PRO A 397 8.26 38.12 -97.38
N ILE A 398 9.27 37.82 -98.21
CA ILE A 398 10.59 37.30 -97.75
C ILE A 398 11.36 38.36 -96.95
N ARG A 399 11.83 37.98 -95.77
CA ARG A 399 12.75 38.75 -94.90
C ARG A 399 13.99 37.89 -94.60
N THR A 400 15.16 38.31 -95.06
CA THR A 400 16.46 37.64 -94.79
C THR A 400 17.01 38.05 -93.42
N CYS A 401 17.79 37.16 -92.81
CA CYS A 401 18.33 37.34 -91.47
C CYS A 401 19.70 38.06 -91.49
N ASP A 402 19.93 38.94 -90.50
CA ASP A 402 21.17 39.73 -90.37
C ASP A 402 22.28 38.95 -89.63
N ILE A 403 23.52 39.46 -89.64
CA ILE A 403 24.67 38.82 -88.97
C ILE A 403 24.34 38.56 -87.49
N GLY A 404 24.56 37.33 -87.03
CA GLY A 404 24.27 36.81 -85.69
C GLY A 404 22.90 36.14 -85.55
N GLN A 405 21.99 36.28 -86.52
CA GLN A 405 20.68 35.63 -86.50
C GLN A 405 20.75 34.21 -87.07
N HIS A 406 19.86 33.35 -86.60
CA HIS A 406 19.85 31.93 -86.91
C HIS A 406 19.45 31.68 -88.37
N CYS A 407 20.09 30.72 -89.01
CA CYS A 407 19.93 30.38 -90.41
C CYS A 407 20.01 28.87 -90.57
N ASN A 408 19.29 28.32 -91.55
CA ASN A 408 19.36 26.89 -91.85
C ASN A 408 20.18 26.63 -93.12
N VAL A 409 20.18 27.59 -94.04
CA VAL A 409 21.01 27.60 -95.25
C VAL A 409 21.62 28.97 -95.47
N SER A 410 22.75 29.02 -96.15
CA SER A 410 23.50 30.28 -96.36
C SER A 410 22.71 31.35 -97.13
N THR A 411 21.63 30.97 -97.84
CA THR A 411 20.71 31.91 -98.51
C THR A 411 19.72 32.62 -97.57
N ASP A 412 19.58 32.13 -96.34
CA ASP A 412 18.77 32.78 -95.30
C ASP A 412 19.47 34.05 -94.79
N CYS A 413 20.79 34.15 -94.99
CA CYS A 413 21.66 35.22 -94.50
C CYS A 413 21.95 36.29 -95.53
N THR A 414 21.94 37.54 -95.10
CA THR A 414 22.40 38.67 -95.92
C THR A 414 23.89 38.55 -96.30
N SER A 415 24.73 37.89 -95.47
CA SER A 415 26.17 37.67 -95.72
C SER A 415 26.49 36.50 -96.66
N GLY A 416 25.52 35.64 -96.95
CA GLY A 416 25.74 34.40 -97.71
C GLY A 416 26.54 33.32 -96.96
N ILE A 417 26.82 33.51 -95.67
CA ILE A 417 27.55 32.56 -94.82
C ILE A 417 26.66 32.22 -93.63
N CYS A 418 26.19 30.98 -93.59
CA CYS A 418 25.59 30.39 -92.41
C CYS A 418 26.66 29.50 -91.76
N ASN A 419 27.17 29.90 -90.59
CA ASN A 419 28.25 29.17 -89.93
C ASN A 419 27.74 27.83 -89.37
N SER A 420 28.65 26.96 -88.91
CA SER A 420 28.29 25.63 -88.39
C SER A 420 27.44 25.66 -87.12
N THR A 421 27.32 26.83 -86.49
CA THR A 421 26.39 27.07 -85.38
C THR A 421 25.04 27.59 -85.84
N ASN A 422 24.76 27.49 -87.15
CA ASN A 422 23.52 27.92 -87.78
C ASN A 422 23.24 29.41 -87.56
N GLN A 423 24.25 30.27 -87.63
CA GLN A 423 24.11 31.73 -87.54
C GLN A 423 24.76 32.44 -88.72
N CYS A 424 24.18 33.55 -89.14
CA CYS A 424 24.71 34.38 -90.22
C CYS A 424 26.00 35.07 -89.77
N ASP A 425 27.13 34.84 -90.45
CA ASP A 425 28.44 35.33 -90.00
C ASP A 425 29.09 36.33 -90.97
N ALA A 426 30.06 37.11 -90.49
CA ALA A 426 30.88 38.01 -91.30
C ALA A 426 32.05 37.26 -91.98
N PRO A 427 32.57 37.71 -93.15
CA PRO A 427 33.79 37.12 -93.74
C PRO A 427 35.01 37.40 -92.85
N THR A 428 35.85 36.40 -92.57
CA THR A 428 36.99 36.49 -91.63
C THR A 428 38.20 35.69 -92.11
N CYS A 429 39.41 35.96 -91.59
CA CYS A 429 40.63 35.21 -91.94
C CYS A 429 40.70 33.80 -91.31
N ASN A 430 39.57 33.12 -91.22
CA ASN A 430 39.33 31.76 -90.71
C ASN A 430 38.05 31.18 -91.34
N ASP A 431 37.63 31.73 -92.48
CA ASP A 431 36.36 31.41 -93.13
C ASP A 431 36.46 30.27 -94.15
N GLY A 432 37.63 29.63 -94.26
CA GLY A 432 37.87 28.46 -95.10
C GLY A 432 38.10 28.81 -96.56
N LEU A 433 38.27 30.09 -96.89
CA LEU A 433 38.40 30.60 -98.25
C LEU A 433 39.60 31.54 -98.35
N LEU A 434 40.55 31.25 -99.26
CA LEU A 434 41.70 32.13 -99.53
C LEU A 434 41.25 33.50 -100.08
N ASN A 435 41.07 34.47 -99.18
CA ASN A 435 40.55 35.79 -99.49
C ASN A 435 41.30 36.89 -98.71
N GLN A 436 41.07 38.16 -99.04
CA GLN A 436 41.59 39.35 -98.33
C GLN A 436 43.12 39.47 -98.07
N GLY A 437 44.00 38.63 -98.67
CA GLY A 437 45.46 38.82 -98.68
C GLY A 437 46.32 37.79 -97.94
N GLU A 438 45.74 36.62 -97.62
CA GLU A 438 46.37 35.52 -96.88
C GLU A 438 47.56 34.83 -97.59
N ALA A 439 48.54 34.30 -96.81
CA ALA A 439 49.72 33.59 -97.32
C ALA A 439 49.48 32.08 -97.58
N ASP A 440 48.63 31.45 -96.78
CA ASP A 440 48.01 30.13 -97.00
C ASP A 440 46.55 30.24 -96.52
N THR A 441 45.68 29.25 -96.79
CA THR A 441 44.23 29.36 -96.51
C THR A 441 44.00 29.73 -95.04
N ASP A 442 43.45 30.94 -94.82
CA ASP A 442 43.20 31.55 -93.52
C ASP A 442 44.46 31.93 -92.69
N CYS A 443 45.71 31.87 -93.18
CA CYS A 443 46.91 32.21 -92.39
C CYS A 443 47.99 33.01 -93.14
N GLY A 444 48.77 33.81 -92.40
CA GLY A 444 49.87 34.64 -92.90
C GLY A 444 49.43 35.85 -93.74
N GLY A 445 50.30 36.84 -93.92
CA GLY A 445 49.94 38.11 -94.56
C GLY A 445 49.32 39.15 -93.60
N PRO A 446 48.66 40.21 -94.11
CA PRO A 446 48.12 41.32 -93.31
C PRO A 446 46.78 40.98 -92.65
N CYS A 447 46.62 39.79 -92.08
CA CYS A 447 45.43 39.37 -91.36
C CYS A 447 45.37 40.02 -89.97
N THR A 448 44.18 40.48 -89.56
CA THR A 448 43.93 41.01 -88.21
C THR A 448 42.67 40.35 -87.62
N PRO A 449 42.77 39.61 -86.50
CA PRO A 449 43.98 39.32 -85.71
C PRO A 449 45.00 38.47 -86.49
N ILE A 450 46.29 38.66 -86.20
CA ILE A 450 47.38 37.96 -86.90
C ILE A 450 47.25 36.46 -86.64
N ARG A 451 47.01 35.69 -87.70
CA ARG A 451 47.09 34.23 -87.67
C ARG A 451 48.38 33.79 -88.35
N THR A 452 49.31 33.29 -87.53
CA THR A 452 50.57 32.71 -88.03
C THR A 452 50.32 31.26 -88.47
N CYS A 453 51.08 30.81 -89.46
CA CYS A 453 50.99 29.48 -90.04
C CYS A 453 51.79 28.46 -89.21
N ASP A 454 51.25 27.24 -89.11
CA ASP A 454 51.83 26.15 -88.32
C ASP A 454 53.01 25.47 -89.04
N ILE A 455 53.76 24.63 -88.31
CA ILE A 455 54.91 23.86 -88.84
C ILE A 455 54.51 23.09 -90.10
N GLY A 456 55.27 23.29 -91.19
CA GLY A 456 55.02 22.69 -92.50
C GLY A 456 54.12 23.50 -93.46
N GLN A 457 53.41 24.53 -92.97
CA GLN A 457 52.62 25.45 -93.81
C GLN A 457 53.50 26.51 -94.47
N HIS A 458 53.01 27.09 -95.57
CA HIS A 458 53.82 28.00 -96.38
C HIS A 458 54.01 29.35 -95.70
N CYS A 459 55.26 29.79 -95.58
CA CYS A 459 55.63 31.10 -95.00
C CYS A 459 56.45 31.92 -96.00
N ASN A 460 56.33 33.26 -95.93
CA ASN A 460 57.16 34.17 -96.73
C ASN A 460 58.25 34.84 -95.88
N VAL A 461 58.01 35.03 -94.59
CA VAL A 461 58.97 35.52 -93.59
C VAL A 461 58.83 34.75 -92.27
N SER A 462 59.87 34.75 -91.42
CA SER A 462 59.87 34.02 -90.14
C SER A 462 58.77 34.45 -89.17
N THR A 463 58.26 35.68 -89.31
CA THR A 463 57.11 36.18 -88.53
C THR A 463 55.77 35.64 -88.98
N ASP A 464 55.71 35.02 -90.16
CA ASP A 464 54.49 34.33 -90.63
C ASP A 464 54.31 32.99 -89.89
N CYS A 465 55.33 32.48 -89.22
CA CYS A 465 55.34 31.19 -88.52
C CYS A 465 55.14 31.32 -87.02
N THR A 466 54.34 30.43 -86.43
CA THR A 466 54.16 30.38 -84.96
C THR A 466 55.48 30.06 -84.23
N SER A 467 56.37 29.29 -84.86
CA SER A 467 57.68 28.95 -84.30
C SER A 467 58.73 30.07 -84.40
N GLY A 468 58.43 31.15 -85.14
CA GLY A 468 59.42 32.19 -85.47
C GLY A 468 60.52 31.73 -86.45
N ILE A 469 60.46 30.48 -86.94
CA ILE A 469 61.46 29.85 -87.80
C ILE A 469 60.80 29.47 -89.12
N CYS A 470 61.03 30.27 -90.18
CA CYS A 470 60.73 29.90 -91.56
C CYS A 470 62.01 29.34 -92.18
N ASN A 471 62.02 28.05 -92.50
CA ASN A 471 63.20 27.36 -92.99
C ASN A 471 63.52 27.75 -94.45
N SER A 472 64.67 27.31 -94.95
CA SER A 472 65.13 27.65 -96.31
C SER A 472 64.25 27.11 -97.46
N THR A 473 63.21 26.34 -97.14
CA THR A 473 62.22 25.80 -98.09
C THR A 473 60.85 26.50 -98.00
N ASN A 474 60.77 27.67 -97.35
CA ASN A 474 59.55 28.46 -97.15
C ASN A 474 58.45 27.73 -96.37
N GLN A 475 58.85 26.94 -95.36
CA GLN A 475 57.94 26.27 -94.44
C GLN A 475 58.32 26.55 -92.98
N CYS A 476 57.34 26.60 -92.10
CA CYS A 476 57.56 26.76 -90.66
C CYS A 476 58.17 25.50 -90.03
N ASP A 477 59.15 25.62 -89.12
CA ASP A 477 59.90 24.49 -88.49
C ASP A 477 59.91 24.54 -86.94
N ALA A 478 60.23 23.44 -86.23
CA ALA A 478 60.03 23.27 -84.77
C ALA A 478 61.26 23.59 -83.86
N PRO A 479 61.09 24.12 -82.62
CA PRO A 479 62.16 24.30 -81.59
C PRO A 479 62.53 23.00 -80.81
N THR A 480 63.75 22.88 -80.23
CA THR A 480 64.24 21.62 -79.57
C THR A 480 65.08 21.84 -78.28
N CYS A 481 64.98 20.96 -77.26
CA CYS A 481 65.67 21.02 -75.94
C CYS A 481 67.20 20.77 -75.91
N ASN A 482 67.90 21.07 -77.01
CA ASN A 482 69.37 21.10 -77.09
C ASN A 482 69.79 22.21 -78.07
N ASP A 483 68.96 23.23 -78.23
CA ASP A 483 69.18 24.32 -79.17
C ASP A 483 70.04 25.46 -78.58
N GLY A 484 70.49 25.30 -77.32
CA GLY A 484 71.42 26.21 -76.65
C GLY A 484 70.78 27.54 -76.24
N LEU A 485 69.44 27.57 -76.18
CA LEU A 485 68.64 28.73 -75.79
C LEU A 485 67.70 28.32 -74.66
N LEU A 486 67.63 29.12 -73.60
CA LEU A 486 66.65 28.92 -72.51
C LEU A 486 65.23 29.20 -73.03
N ASN A 487 64.60 28.19 -73.60
CA ASN A 487 63.27 28.26 -74.19
C ASN A 487 62.43 27.02 -73.78
N GLN A 488 61.15 26.99 -74.17
CA GLN A 488 60.25 25.83 -73.95
C GLN A 488 60.11 25.30 -72.50
N GLY A 489 60.45 26.12 -71.49
CA GLY A 489 60.18 25.83 -70.07
C GLY A 489 61.36 25.24 -69.27
N GLU A 490 62.57 25.26 -69.82
CA GLU A 490 63.81 24.81 -69.15
C GLU A 490 64.07 25.50 -67.79
N ALA A 491 64.56 24.74 -66.79
CA ALA A 491 64.87 25.27 -65.44
C ALA A 491 66.30 25.84 -65.33
N ASP A 492 67.24 25.30 -66.10
CA ASP A 492 68.57 25.83 -66.41
C ASP A 492 68.90 25.48 -67.88
N THR A 493 69.96 26.03 -68.47
CA THR A 493 70.23 25.91 -69.92
C THR A 493 70.25 24.44 -70.39
N ASP A 494 69.28 24.06 -71.24
CA ASP A 494 69.04 22.70 -71.74
C ASP A 494 68.74 21.64 -70.63
N CYS A 495 68.37 21.99 -69.39
CA CYS A 495 67.98 21.03 -68.32
C CYS A 495 66.82 21.50 -67.42
N GLY A 496 66.09 20.53 -66.84
CA GLY A 496 64.92 20.79 -65.99
C GLY A 496 63.71 21.32 -66.77
N GLY A 497 62.55 21.38 -66.12
CA GLY A 497 61.30 21.71 -66.81
C GLY A 497 60.75 20.60 -67.72
N PRO A 498 59.78 20.88 -68.60
CA PRO A 498 59.04 19.87 -69.38
C PRO A 498 59.80 19.33 -70.62
N CYS A 499 61.13 19.26 -70.57
CA CYS A 499 61.97 18.85 -71.70
C CYS A 499 61.90 17.34 -71.97
N THR A 500 61.84 16.94 -73.26
CA THR A 500 61.86 15.54 -73.68
C THR A 500 62.88 15.30 -74.80
N PRO A 501 63.78 14.29 -74.70
CA PRO A 501 63.99 13.38 -73.56
C PRO A 501 64.46 14.11 -72.29
N ILE A 502 63.97 13.66 -71.13
CA ILE A 502 64.15 14.34 -69.84
C ILE A 502 65.64 14.37 -69.46
N ARG A 503 66.15 15.58 -69.22
CA ARG A 503 67.48 15.82 -68.66
C ARG A 503 67.32 16.56 -67.33
N THR A 504 67.49 15.83 -66.22
CA THR A 504 67.48 16.40 -64.87
C THR A 504 68.78 17.14 -64.58
N CYS A 505 68.69 18.18 -63.77
CA CYS A 505 69.82 18.99 -63.34
C CYS A 505 70.52 18.36 -62.11
N ASP A 506 71.85 18.48 -62.05
CA ASP A 506 72.67 17.89 -60.98
C ASP A 506 72.72 18.79 -59.71
N ILE A 507 73.20 18.24 -58.59
CA ILE A 507 73.32 18.96 -57.30
C ILE A 507 74.04 20.31 -57.50
N GLY A 508 73.41 21.40 -57.05
CA GLY A 508 73.89 22.78 -57.17
C GLY A 508 73.45 23.55 -58.42
N GLN A 509 72.79 22.91 -59.40
CA GLN A 509 72.20 23.59 -60.57
C GLN A 509 70.82 24.18 -60.25
N HIS A 510 70.39 25.17 -61.04
CA HIS A 510 69.14 25.88 -60.76
C HIS A 510 67.93 24.98 -61.05
N CYS A 511 66.98 24.99 -60.14
CA CYS A 511 65.74 24.23 -60.24
C CYS A 511 64.56 25.12 -59.86
N ASN A 512 63.40 24.88 -60.45
CA ASN A 512 62.16 25.56 -60.08
C ASN A 512 61.27 24.63 -59.26
N VAL A 513 61.32 23.33 -59.53
CA VAL A 513 60.63 22.28 -58.80
C VAL A 513 61.57 21.12 -58.52
N SER A 514 61.29 20.36 -57.46
CA SER A 514 62.17 19.29 -56.99
C SER A 514 62.37 18.17 -58.03
N THR A 515 61.43 17.99 -58.96
CA THR A 515 61.54 17.05 -60.09
C THR A 515 62.54 17.47 -61.17
N ASP A 516 62.97 18.74 -61.18
CA ASP A 516 64.03 19.21 -62.07
C ASP A 516 65.39 18.61 -61.65
N CYS A 517 65.51 18.17 -60.40
CA CYS A 517 66.74 17.67 -59.81
C CYS A 517 66.85 16.16 -59.86
N THR A 518 68.05 15.65 -60.15
CA THR A 518 68.35 14.21 -60.05
C THR A 518 68.14 13.67 -58.62
N SER A 519 68.28 14.53 -57.60
CA SER A 519 68.02 14.19 -56.19
C SER A 519 66.55 14.25 -55.78
N GLY A 520 65.67 14.80 -56.62
CA GLY A 520 64.27 15.01 -56.26
C GLY A 520 64.03 16.15 -55.25
N ILE A 521 65.05 16.96 -54.93
CA ILE A 521 65.01 18.02 -53.91
C ILE A 521 65.57 19.32 -54.50
N CYS A 522 64.72 20.34 -54.59
CA CYS A 522 65.11 21.72 -54.90
C CYS A 522 65.03 22.54 -53.61
N ASN A 523 66.17 23.00 -53.10
CA ASN A 523 66.20 23.74 -51.83
C ASN A 523 65.64 25.16 -51.97
N SER A 524 65.46 25.85 -50.85
CA SER A 524 64.90 27.21 -50.79
C SER A 524 65.77 28.29 -51.47
N THR A 525 66.98 27.94 -51.93
CA THR A 525 67.83 28.79 -52.76
C THR A 525 67.73 28.47 -54.26
N ASN A 526 66.73 27.68 -54.66
CA ASN A 526 66.47 27.19 -56.01
C ASN A 526 67.65 26.36 -56.58
N GLN A 527 68.26 25.52 -55.74
CA GLN A 527 69.35 24.62 -56.14
C GLN A 527 69.06 23.18 -55.74
N CYS A 528 69.49 22.23 -56.59
CA CYS A 528 69.34 20.81 -56.29
C CYS A 528 70.21 20.38 -55.09
N ASP A 529 69.62 19.72 -54.08
CA ASP A 529 70.25 19.37 -52.79
C ASP A 529 70.20 17.85 -52.48
N ALA A 530 70.95 17.36 -51.49
CA ALA A 530 71.01 15.93 -51.14
C ALA A 530 69.88 15.48 -50.16
N PRO A 531 69.36 14.24 -50.26
CA PRO A 531 68.27 13.73 -49.41
C PRO A 531 68.65 13.48 -47.95
N THR A 532 67.72 13.74 -47.02
CA THR A 532 67.88 13.68 -45.55
C THR A 532 66.60 13.17 -44.87
N CYS A 533 66.67 12.61 -43.65
CA CYS A 533 65.50 12.05 -42.93
C CYS A 533 64.49 13.10 -42.37
N ASN A 534 64.40 14.27 -42.97
CA ASN A 534 63.43 15.34 -42.70
C ASN A 534 63.20 16.16 -44.00
N ASP A 535 63.30 15.49 -45.16
CA ASP A 535 63.24 16.11 -46.48
C ASP A 535 61.85 16.09 -47.13
N GLY A 536 60.84 15.57 -46.41
CA GLY A 536 59.45 15.52 -46.85
C GLY A 536 59.15 14.38 -47.80
N LEU A 537 60.05 13.42 -47.97
CA LEU A 537 59.94 12.32 -48.94
C LEU A 537 60.23 10.97 -48.27
N LEU A 538 59.34 9.99 -48.45
CA LEU A 538 59.55 8.60 -47.97
C LEU A 538 60.73 7.94 -48.70
N ASN A 539 61.94 8.10 -48.16
CA ASN A 539 63.17 7.59 -48.77
C ASN A 539 64.11 6.99 -47.71
N GLN A 540 65.23 6.38 -48.15
CA GLN A 540 66.29 5.82 -47.29
C GLN A 540 65.88 4.81 -46.19
N GLY A 541 64.70 4.19 -46.29
CA GLY A 541 64.23 3.13 -45.38
C GLY A 541 63.24 3.57 -44.30
N GLU A 542 62.70 4.78 -44.42
CA GLU A 542 61.63 5.32 -43.56
C GLU A 542 60.35 4.46 -43.56
N ALA A 543 59.63 4.44 -42.44
CA ALA A 543 58.37 3.70 -42.28
C ALA A 543 57.14 4.53 -42.70
N ASP A 544 57.19 5.85 -42.50
CA ASP A 544 56.31 6.87 -43.08
C ASP A 544 57.14 8.14 -43.36
N THR A 545 56.60 9.14 -44.06
CA THR A 545 57.34 10.32 -44.54
C THR A 545 58.15 10.97 -43.42
N ASP A 546 59.49 10.92 -43.54
CA ASP A 546 60.47 11.40 -42.57
C ASP A 546 60.49 10.70 -41.19
N CYS A 547 59.82 9.55 -40.98
CA CYS A 547 59.77 8.86 -39.67
C CYS A 547 59.82 7.32 -39.76
N GLY A 548 60.26 6.70 -38.67
CA GLY A 548 60.40 5.24 -38.54
C GLY A 548 61.55 4.66 -39.38
N GLY A 549 61.85 3.37 -39.20
CA GLY A 549 62.98 2.73 -39.87
C GLY A 549 64.36 3.14 -39.33
N PRO A 550 65.46 2.92 -40.09
CA PRO A 550 66.84 3.11 -39.61
C PRO A 550 67.35 4.57 -39.61
N CYS A 551 66.46 5.56 -39.54
CA CYS A 551 66.80 6.98 -39.61
C CYS A 551 67.62 7.48 -38.41
N THR A 552 68.63 8.32 -38.68
CA THR A 552 69.48 8.94 -37.64
C THR A 552 69.57 10.46 -37.87
N PRO A 553 69.21 11.31 -36.88
CA PRO A 553 68.65 10.99 -35.56
C PRO A 553 67.26 10.36 -35.64
N ILE A 554 66.95 9.46 -34.70
CA ILE A 554 65.70 8.67 -34.70
C ILE A 554 64.50 9.62 -34.53
N ARG A 555 63.60 9.58 -35.51
CA ARG A 555 62.29 10.23 -35.47
C ARG A 555 61.21 9.14 -35.53
N THR A 556 60.52 8.92 -34.42
CA THR A 556 59.39 7.98 -34.34
C THR A 556 58.13 8.60 -34.95
N CYS A 557 57.28 7.76 -35.54
CA CYS A 557 56.04 8.14 -36.19
C CYS A 557 54.92 8.37 -35.16
N ASP A 558 54.09 9.38 -35.42
CA ASP A 558 52.94 9.74 -34.58
C ASP A 558 51.71 8.87 -34.89
N ILE A 559 50.71 8.90 -34.02
CA ILE A 559 49.48 8.09 -34.17
C ILE A 559 48.83 8.35 -35.55
N GLY A 560 48.49 7.27 -36.27
CA GLY A 560 47.92 7.26 -37.61
C GLY A 560 48.95 7.14 -38.74
N GLN A 561 50.24 7.36 -38.47
CA GLN A 561 51.32 7.23 -39.45
C GLN A 561 51.73 5.77 -39.65
N HIS A 562 52.23 5.45 -40.83
CA HIS A 562 52.58 4.09 -41.21
C HIS A 562 53.80 3.58 -40.43
N CYS A 563 53.78 2.32 -40.02
CA CYS A 563 54.85 1.68 -39.27
C CYS A 563 55.06 0.25 -39.78
N ASN A 564 56.29 -0.26 -39.66
CA ASN A 564 56.60 -1.65 -40.00
C ASN A 564 56.81 -2.49 -38.74
N VAL A 565 57.31 -1.88 -37.67
CA VAL A 565 57.45 -2.48 -36.35
C VAL A 565 57.01 -1.50 -35.27
N SER A 566 56.58 -2.04 -34.13
CA SER A 566 56.19 -1.27 -32.94
C SER A 566 57.16 -0.17 -32.53
N THR A 567 58.48 -0.38 -32.73
CA THR A 567 59.52 0.62 -32.40
C THR A 567 59.56 1.82 -33.33
N ASP A 568 58.89 1.75 -34.49
CA ASP A 568 58.76 2.89 -35.41
C ASP A 568 57.81 3.94 -34.84
N CYS A 569 56.92 3.59 -33.91
CA CYS A 569 55.88 4.45 -33.38
C CYS A 569 56.27 5.09 -32.05
N THR A 570 55.88 6.35 -31.85
CA THR A 570 56.01 7.04 -30.56
C THR A 570 55.19 6.33 -29.47
N SER A 571 54.06 5.69 -29.85
CA SER A 571 53.23 4.88 -28.95
C SER A 571 53.79 3.49 -28.64
N GLY A 572 54.79 3.01 -29.38
CA GLY A 572 55.25 1.63 -29.29
C GLY A 572 54.28 0.59 -29.88
N ILE A 573 53.18 1.01 -30.54
CA ILE A 573 52.13 0.11 -31.04
C ILE A 573 51.95 0.33 -32.53
N CYS A 574 52.28 -0.70 -33.32
CA CYS A 574 51.97 -0.77 -34.74
C CYS A 574 50.83 -1.75 -34.94
N ASN A 575 49.65 -1.26 -35.31
CA ASN A 575 48.44 -2.10 -35.42
C ASN A 575 48.50 -3.02 -36.66
N SER A 576 47.54 -3.95 -36.78
CA SER A 576 47.49 -4.92 -37.89
C SER A 576 47.28 -4.28 -39.27
N THR A 577 46.97 -2.98 -39.32
CA THR A 577 46.88 -2.20 -40.56
C THR A 577 48.16 -1.41 -40.85
N ASN A 578 49.26 -1.71 -40.15
CA ASN A 578 50.57 -1.05 -40.26
C ASN A 578 50.51 0.45 -39.96
N GLN A 579 49.71 0.87 -38.97
CA GLN A 579 49.65 2.25 -38.50
C GLN A 579 49.94 2.34 -37.01
N CYS A 580 50.60 3.43 -36.60
CA CYS A 580 50.85 3.73 -35.21
C CYS A 580 49.53 4.00 -34.52
N ASP A 581 49.16 3.22 -33.52
CA ASP A 581 47.89 3.39 -32.81
C ASP A 581 48.10 4.11 -31.48
N ALA A 582 47.03 4.72 -30.96
CA ALA A 582 47.05 5.24 -29.60
C ALA A 582 47.12 4.06 -28.62
N PRO A 583 47.87 4.16 -27.50
CA PRO A 583 47.77 3.17 -26.44
C PRO A 583 46.34 3.17 -25.89
N THR A 584 45.73 2.00 -25.83
CA THR A 584 44.34 1.79 -25.36
C THR A 584 44.34 0.76 -24.26
N CYS A 585 43.34 0.77 -23.39
CA CYS A 585 43.23 -0.19 -22.29
C CYS A 585 42.81 -1.61 -22.73
N ASN A 586 43.22 -2.03 -23.94
CA ASN A 586 43.00 -3.32 -24.59
C ASN A 586 44.11 -3.60 -25.64
N ASP A 587 45.28 -2.99 -25.49
CA ASP A 587 46.38 -3.03 -26.47
C ASP A 587 47.41 -4.13 -26.20
N GLY A 588 47.23 -4.94 -25.14
CA GLY A 588 48.07 -6.05 -24.77
C GLY A 588 49.31 -5.67 -23.97
N LEU A 589 49.42 -4.41 -23.52
CA LEU A 589 50.62 -3.88 -22.86
C LEU A 589 50.25 -3.15 -21.57
N LEU A 590 50.89 -3.52 -20.44
CA LEU A 590 50.74 -2.82 -19.16
C LEU A 590 51.26 -1.37 -19.22
N ASN A 591 50.38 -0.42 -19.59
CA ASN A 591 50.73 0.97 -19.82
C ASN A 591 49.64 1.92 -19.26
N GLN A 592 49.84 3.24 -19.36
CA GLN A 592 48.86 4.30 -18.99
C GLN A 592 48.20 4.22 -17.59
N GLY A 593 48.80 3.50 -16.63
CA GLY A 593 48.32 3.39 -15.26
C GLY A 593 47.45 2.17 -14.95
N GLU A 594 47.42 1.19 -15.86
CA GLU A 594 46.79 -0.12 -15.66
C GLU A 594 47.31 -0.88 -14.44
N ALA A 595 46.44 -1.67 -13.82
CA ALA A 595 46.77 -2.49 -12.64
C ALA A 595 47.27 -3.91 -13.00
N ASP A 596 46.76 -4.49 -14.11
CA ASP A 596 47.30 -5.63 -14.84
C ASP A 596 47.09 -5.40 -16.35
N THR A 597 47.65 -6.24 -17.22
CA THR A 597 47.65 -6.04 -18.68
C THR A 597 46.23 -5.77 -19.19
N ASP A 598 46.02 -4.55 -19.72
CA ASP A 598 44.75 -4.04 -20.23
C ASP A 598 43.63 -3.82 -19.19
N CYS A 599 43.88 -3.89 -17.88
CA CYS A 599 42.80 -3.78 -16.87
C CYS A 599 43.21 -3.02 -15.59
N GLY A 600 42.21 -2.45 -14.92
CA GLY A 600 42.40 -1.66 -13.69
C GLY A 600 43.00 -0.27 -13.94
N GLY A 601 43.05 0.56 -12.90
CA GLY A 601 43.59 1.92 -13.01
C GLY A 601 42.63 2.95 -13.66
N PRO A 602 43.13 4.09 -14.15
CA PRO A 602 42.31 5.21 -14.67
C PRO A 602 41.74 4.97 -16.09
N CYS A 603 41.59 3.72 -16.52
CA CYS A 603 41.14 3.34 -17.85
C CYS A 603 39.68 3.71 -18.15
N THR A 604 39.42 4.24 -19.35
CA THR A 604 38.06 4.59 -19.83
C THR A 604 37.85 4.09 -21.27
N PRO A 605 36.78 3.32 -21.58
CA PRO A 605 35.81 2.74 -20.65
C PRO A 605 36.47 1.75 -19.67
N ILE A 606 35.96 1.71 -18.43
CA ILE A 606 36.57 0.95 -17.32
C ILE A 606 36.54 -0.54 -17.67
N ARG A 607 37.73 -1.14 -17.78
CA ARG A 607 37.93 -2.59 -17.87
C ARG A 607 38.49 -3.07 -16.55
N THR A 608 37.66 -3.73 -15.75
CA THR A 608 38.07 -4.32 -14.47
C THR A 608 38.81 -5.64 -14.69
N CYS A 609 39.76 -5.94 -13.82
CA CYS A 609 40.59 -7.13 -13.83
C CYS A 609 39.83 -8.34 -13.29
N ASP A 610 40.03 -9.50 -13.94
CA ASP A 610 39.41 -10.76 -13.54
C ASP A 610 40.14 -11.40 -12.34
N ILE A 611 39.50 -12.37 -11.68
CA ILE A 611 40.06 -13.07 -10.52
C ILE A 611 41.46 -13.65 -10.84
N GLY A 612 42.43 -13.37 -9.97
CA GLY A 612 43.84 -13.76 -10.07
C GLY A 612 44.75 -12.74 -10.76
N GLN A 613 44.19 -11.73 -11.42
CA GLN A 613 44.95 -10.63 -12.05
C GLN A 613 45.36 -9.58 -11.01
N HIS A 614 46.44 -8.86 -11.31
CA HIS A 614 47.01 -7.89 -10.39
C HIS A 614 46.12 -6.65 -10.24
N CYS A 615 46.04 -6.10 -9.02
CA CYS A 615 45.24 -4.93 -8.71
C CYS A 615 45.99 -4.02 -7.74
N ASN A 616 45.70 -2.72 -7.76
CA ASN A 616 46.26 -1.76 -6.81
C ASN A 616 45.20 -1.29 -5.79
N VAL A 617 43.95 -1.21 -6.23
CA VAL A 617 42.79 -0.89 -5.40
C VAL A 617 41.62 -1.83 -5.73
N SER A 618 40.72 -2.02 -4.77
CA SER A 618 39.52 -2.84 -4.91
C SER A 618 38.69 -2.55 -6.17
N THR A 619 38.61 -1.28 -6.61
CA THR A 619 37.88 -0.87 -7.82
C THR A 619 38.52 -1.34 -9.13
N ASP A 620 39.77 -1.81 -9.09
CA ASP A 620 40.44 -2.37 -10.26
C ASP A 620 39.88 -3.74 -10.64
N CYS A 621 39.22 -4.44 -9.70
CA CYS A 621 38.78 -5.81 -9.87
C CYS A 621 37.29 -5.91 -10.21
N THR A 622 36.93 -6.87 -11.06
CA THR A 622 35.54 -7.19 -11.37
C THR A 622 34.80 -7.68 -10.12
N SER A 623 35.52 -8.30 -9.19
CA SER A 623 35.02 -8.72 -7.86
C SER A 623 34.92 -7.57 -6.84
N GLY A 624 35.51 -6.41 -7.11
CA GLY A 624 35.61 -5.33 -6.13
C GLY A 624 36.62 -5.60 -4.99
N ILE A 625 37.41 -6.68 -5.07
CA ILE A 625 38.28 -7.12 -3.97
C ILE A 625 39.71 -7.28 -4.48
N CYS A 626 40.60 -6.45 -3.95
CA CYS A 626 42.03 -6.59 -4.14
C CYS A 626 42.65 -7.13 -2.85
N ASN A 627 43.13 -8.38 -2.87
CA ASN A 627 43.65 -9.02 -1.66
C ASN A 627 45.02 -8.47 -1.24
N SER A 628 45.52 -8.88 -0.08
CA SER A 628 46.80 -8.41 0.47
C SER A 628 48.04 -8.83 -0.35
N THR A 629 47.86 -9.67 -1.37
CA THR A 629 48.88 -10.03 -2.35
C THR A 629 48.74 -9.25 -3.66
N ASN A 630 47.91 -8.20 -3.70
CA ASN A 630 47.61 -7.37 -4.85
C ASN A 630 47.01 -8.16 -6.01
N GLN A 631 46.11 -9.11 -5.73
CA GLN A 631 45.38 -9.87 -6.74
C GLN A 631 43.87 -9.76 -6.55
N CYS A 632 43.14 -9.72 -7.65
CA CYS A 632 41.70 -9.77 -7.65
C CYS A 632 41.23 -11.11 -7.10
N ASP A 633 40.50 -11.11 -6.00
CA ASP A 633 40.08 -12.35 -5.34
C ASP A 633 38.63 -12.68 -5.65
N VAL A 634 38.24 -13.93 -5.41
CA VAL A 634 36.84 -14.32 -5.39
C VAL A 634 36.13 -13.57 -4.25
N PRO A 635 34.91 -13.04 -4.48
CA PRO A 635 34.07 -12.61 -3.38
C PRO A 635 33.78 -13.79 -2.44
N THR A 636 33.96 -13.57 -1.15
CA THR A 636 33.77 -14.57 -0.10
C THR A 636 32.91 -13.97 1.01
N CYS A 637 32.19 -14.79 1.75
CA CYS A 637 31.33 -14.32 2.85
C CYS A 637 32.10 -13.88 4.11
N ASN A 638 33.25 -13.24 3.95
CA ASN A 638 34.12 -12.62 4.97
C ASN A 638 35.03 -11.55 4.33
N ASP A 639 34.63 -10.98 3.18
CA ASP A 639 35.43 -10.04 2.39
C ASP A 639 35.16 -8.56 2.74
N GLY A 640 34.22 -8.28 3.64
CA GLY A 640 33.88 -6.97 4.15
C GLY A 640 32.91 -6.19 3.27
N LEU A 641 32.28 -6.82 2.27
CA LEU A 641 31.43 -6.17 1.28
C LEU A 641 30.11 -6.93 1.07
N LEU A 642 28.96 -6.24 1.16
CA LEU A 642 27.63 -6.82 0.87
C LEU A 642 27.52 -7.24 -0.61
N ASN A 643 27.77 -8.51 -0.91
CA ASN A 643 27.80 -9.02 -2.27
C ASN A 643 27.24 -10.47 -2.38
N GLN A 644 27.15 -11.03 -3.59
CA GLN A 644 26.74 -12.43 -3.87
C GLN A 644 25.44 -12.95 -3.20
N GLY A 645 24.52 -12.04 -2.84
CA GLY A 645 23.22 -12.40 -2.23
C GLY A 645 23.22 -12.45 -0.71
N GLU A 646 24.25 -11.93 -0.05
CA GLU A 646 24.31 -11.70 1.40
C GLU A 646 23.12 -10.85 1.92
N ALA A 647 22.71 -11.12 3.15
CA ALA A 647 21.62 -10.40 3.82
C ALA A 647 22.12 -9.17 4.61
N ASP A 648 23.32 -9.23 5.18
CA ASP A 648 24.12 -8.10 5.69
C ASP A 648 25.60 -8.36 5.38
N THR A 649 26.50 -7.39 5.60
CA THR A 649 27.91 -7.47 5.23
C THR A 649 28.55 -8.78 5.71
N ASP A 650 28.94 -9.64 4.78
CA ASP A 650 29.53 -10.97 5.00
C ASP A 650 28.60 -12.03 5.65
N CYS A 651 27.28 -11.83 5.75
CA CYS A 651 26.40 -12.79 6.42
C CYS A 651 25.00 -12.90 5.80
N GLY A 652 24.34 -14.03 6.03
CA GLY A 652 23.02 -14.35 5.48
C GLY A 652 23.03 -14.67 3.98
N GLY A 653 21.90 -15.14 3.44
CA GLY A 653 21.79 -15.51 2.03
C GLY A 653 22.49 -16.84 1.67
N PRO A 654 22.88 -17.05 0.38
CA PRO A 654 23.45 -18.31 -0.11
C PRO A 654 24.94 -18.51 0.25
N CYS A 655 25.38 -17.97 1.38
CA CYS A 655 26.78 -18.01 1.83
C CYS A 655 27.26 -19.43 2.21
N THR A 656 28.45 -19.80 1.72
CA THR A 656 29.09 -21.10 2.05
C THR A 656 30.58 -20.92 2.38
N PRO A 657 31.08 -21.41 3.54
CA PRO A 657 30.32 -21.99 4.67
C PRO A 657 29.32 -20.98 5.26
N ILE A 658 28.17 -21.48 5.73
CA ILE A 658 27.06 -20.66 6.21
C ILE A 658 27.55 -19.77 7.36
N ARG A 659 27.52 -18.47 7.12
CA ARG A 659 27.78 -17.44 8.12
C ARG A 659 26.46 -16.72 8.38
N THR A 660 25.83 -17.05 9.49
CA THR A 660 24.60 -16.42 9.95
C THR A 660 24.91 -15.06 10.57
N CYS A 661 23.99 -14.12 10.39
CA CYS A 661 24.04 -12.77 10.92
C CYS A 661 23.76 -12.74 12.43
N ASP A 662 24.50 -11.88 13.14
CA ASP A 662 24.33 -11.67 14.58
C ASP A 662 23.14 -10.73 14.87
N ILE A 663 22.70 -10.67 16.13
CA ILE A 663 21.57 -9.84 16.55
C ILE A 663 21.80 -8.36 16.15
N GLY A 664 20.78 -7.75 15.53
CA GLY A 664 20.78 -6.38 15.02
C GLY A 664 21.29 -6.21 13.58
N GLN A 665 21.86 -7.26 12.97
CA GLN A 665 22.27 -7.25 11.57
C GLN A 665 21.08 -7.52 10.64
N HIS A 666 21.16 -7.03 9.41
CA HIS A 666 20.08 -7.14 8.43
C HIS A 666 19.87 -8.58 7.97
N CYS A 667 18.62 -8.96 7.74
CA CYS A 667 18.24 -10.30 7.30
C CYS A 667 17.09 -10.24 6.29
N ASN A 668 17.01 -11.22 5.40
CA ASN A 668 15.89 -11.34 4.46
C ASN A 668 14.96 -12.50 4.83
N VAL A 669 15.53 -13.57 5.41
CA VAL A 669 14.79 -14.73 5.92
C VAL A 669 15.35 -15.14 7.28
N SER A 670 14.52 -15.78 8.10
CA SER A 670 14.89 -16.24 9.44
C SER A 670 16.14 -17.13 9.48
N THR A 671 16.44 -17.89 8.42
CA THR A 671 17.65 -18.72 8.32
C THR A 671 18.94 -17.92 8.13
N ASP A 672 18.84 -16.62 7.82
CA ASP A 672 20.00 -15.74 7.72
C ASP A 672 20.58 -15.43 9.10
N CYS A 673 19.80 -15.56 10.17
CA CYS A 673 20.15 -15.14 11.52
C CYS A 673 20.66 -16.30 12.38
N THR A 674 21.65 -16.02 13.24
CA THR A 674 22.16 -17.00 14.22
C THR A 674 21.07 -17.39 15.22
N SER A 675 20.15 -16.48 15.50
CA SER A 675 18.94 -16.70 16.32
C SER A 675 17.84 -17.48 15.61
N GLY A 676 17.89 -17.59 14.28
CA GLY A 676 16.77 -18.12 13.50
C GLY A 676 15.57 -17.18 13.39
N ILE A 677 15.71 -15.90 13.72
CA ILE A 677 14.59 -14.93 13.79
C ILE A 677 14.97 -13.67 13.02
N CYS A 678 14.23 -13.40 11.94
CA CYS A 678 14.29 -12.15 11.20
C CYS A 678 13.00 -11.35 11.47
N ASN A 679 13.10 -10.21 12.15
CA ASN A 679 11.93 -9.44 12.54
C ASN A 679 11.34 -8.61 11.38
N ASN A 680 10.17 -8.00 11.60
CA ASN A 680 9.47 -7.20 10.58
C ASN A 680 10.22 -5.93 10.13
N THR A 681 11.33 -5.59 10.79
CA THR A 681 12.24 -4.51 10.38
C THR A 681 13.46 -5.01 9.61
N ASN A 682 13.43 -6.29 9.18
CA ASN A 682 14.51 -6.99 8.49
C ASN A 682 15.82 -7.03 9.31
N GLN A 683 15.72 -7.24 10.62
CA GLN A 683 16.88 -7.39 11.50
C GLN A 683 16.82 -8.70 12.29
N CYS A 684 18.00 -9.31 12.50
CA CYS A 684 18.13 -10.48 13.33
C CYS A 684 17.81 -10.12 14.78
N ASP A 685 16.79 -10.74 15.35
CA ASP A 685 16.38 -10.45 16.72
C ASP A 685 16.94 -11.49 17.71
N ALA A 686 17.00 -11.12 18.98
CA ALA A 686 17.33 -12.08 20.03
C ALA A 686 16.17 -13.08 20.18
N PRO A 687 16.46 -14.37 20.46
CA PRO A 687 15.43 -15.32 20.85
C PRO A 687 14.66 -14.79 22.06
N ALA A 688 13.34 -14.74 21.95
CA ALA A 688 12.44 -14.15 22.92
C ALA A 688 11.27 -15.11 23.17
N CYS A 689 10.66 -15.05 24.35
CA CYS A 689 9.57 -15.94 24.75
C CYS A 689 8.21 -15.62 24.07
N ASN A 690 8.26 -15.08 22.86
CA ASN A 690 7.14 -14.69 22.00
C ASN A 690 7.60 -14.59 20.53
N ASP A 691 8.63 -15.35 20.16
CA ASP A 691 9.26 -15.30 18.83
C ASP A 691 8.73 -16.36 17.84
N GLY A 692 7.77 -17.18 18.25
CA GLY A 692 7.10 -18.19 17.44
C GLY A 692 7.85 -19.52 17.35
N LEU A 693 8.94 -19.71 18.11
CA LEU A 693 9.82 -20.87 18.01
C LEU A 693 10.08 -21.50 19.37
N LEU A 694 9.86 -22.83 19.49
CA LEU A 694 10.21 -23.59 20.70
C LEU A 694 11.73 -23.58 20.96
N ASN A 695 12.21 -22.61 21.74
CA ASN A 695 13.63 -22.39 21.99
C ASN A 695 13.90 -21.98 23.46
N GLN A 696 15.17 -21.78 23.84
CA GLN A 696 15.61 -21.28 25.16
C GLN A 696 15.03 -21.97 26.43
N GLY A 697 14.52 -23.20 26.31
CA GLY A 697 14.00 -23.99 27.43
C GLY A 697 12.49 -23.88 27.64
N GLU A 698 11.75 -23.33 26.69
CA GLU A 698 10.29 -23.32 26.64
C GLU A 698 9.66 -24.72 26.74
N ALA A 699 8.47 -24.78 27.32
CA ALA A 699 7.71 -26.02 27.49
C ALA A 699 6.78 -26.31 26.30
N ASP A 700 6.22 -25.25 25.68
CA ASP A 700 5.55 -25.25 24.37
C ASP A 700 5.92 -23.93 23.66
N THR A 701 5.58 -23.78 22.38
CA THR A 701 6.00 -22.64 21.54
C THR A 701 5.67 -21.31 22.22
N ASP A 702 6.71 -20.54 22.58
CA ASP A 702 6.65 -19.26 23.29
C ASP A 702 6.13 -19.30 24.75
N CYS A 703 6.04 -20.45 25.41
CA CYS A 703 5.50 -20.51 26.77
C CYS A 703 6.13 -21.61 27.65
N GLY A 704 6.02 -21.42 28.96
CA GLY A 704 6.57 -22.33 29.96
C GLY A 704 8.09 -22.29 30.07
N GLY A 705 8.65 -22.99 31.04
CA GLY A 705 10.11 -23.01 31.27
C GLY A 705 10.67 -21.70 31.86
N PRO A 706 11.98 -21.41 31.69
CA PRO A 706 12.67 -20.28 32.32
C PRO A 706 12.43 -18.93 31.62
N CYS A 707 11.26 -18.72 31.02
CA CYS A 707 10.93 -17.54 30.23
C CYS A 707 10.77 -16.25 31.06
N THR A 708 11.31 -15.13 30.56
CA THR A 708 11.20 -13.81 31.19
C THR A 708 10.86 -12.73 30.17
N PRO A 709 9.74 -11.96 30.32
CA PRO A 709 8.71 -12.11 31.34
C PRO A 709 8.02 -13.48 31.27
N ILE A 710 7.60 -14.01 32.42
CA ILE A 710 6.99 -15.34 32.54
C ILE A 710 5.73 -15.36 31.69
N ARG A 711 5.74 -16.20 30.66
CA ARG A 711 4.58 -16.51 29.83
C ARG A 711 4.18 -17.95 30.09
N THR A 712 3.06 -18.13 30.79
CA THR A 712 2.50 -19.44 31.08
C THR A 712 1.69 -19.95 29.89
N CYS A 713 1.69 -21.27 29.69
CA CYS A 713 0.99 -21.97 28.63
C CYS A 713 -0.50 -22.12 28.95
N ASP A 714 -1.33 -22.00 27.93
CA ASP A 714 -2.79 -22.12 28.06
C ASP A 714 -3.24 -23.59 28.06
N ILE A 715 -4.50 -23.83 28.43
CA ILE A 715 -5.08 -25.18 28.47
C ILE A 715 -4.90 -25.89 27.10
N GLY A 716 -4.40 -27.13 27.13
CA GLY A 716 -4.11 -27.98 25.98
C GLY A 716 -2.67 -27.88 25.45
N GLN A 717 -1.90 -26.87 25.85
CA GLN A 717 -0.49 -26.70 25.45
C GLN A 717 0.44 -27.59 26.28
N HIS A 718 1.59 -27.92 25.72
CA HIS A 718 2.55 -28.82 26.37
C HIS A 718 3.21 -28.16 27.59
N CYS A 719 3.44 -28.93 28.64
CA CYS A 719 4.06 -28.47 29.89
C CYS A 719 5.02 -29.52 30.44
N ASN A 720 6.04 -29.07 31.18
CA ASN A 720 6.96 -29.97 31.89
C ASN A 720 6.68 -29.97 33.39
N VAL A 721 6.24 -28.83 33.94
CA VAL A 721 5.84 -28.66 35.33
C VAL A 721 4.57 -27.83 35.43
N SER A 722 3.82 -28.00 36.52
CA SER A 722 2.59 -27.25 36.78
C SER A 722 2.74 -25.72 36.71
N THR A 723 3.91 -25.17 37.02
CA THR A 723 4.17 -23.72 36.92
C THR A 723 4.32 -23.21 35.49
N ASP A 724 4.46 -24.12 34.52
CA ASP A 724 4.47 -23.75 33.10
C ASP A 724 3.07 -23.33 32.64
N CYS A 725 2.01 -23.76 33.33
CA CYS A 725 0.63 -23.58 32.90
C CYS A 725 -0.05 -22.40 33.60
N THR A 726 -0.88 -21.68 32.84
CA THR A 726 -1.69 -20.58 33.39
C THR A 726 -2.64 -21.10 34.46
N SER A 727 -3.15 -22.33 34.31
CA SER A 727 -4.00 -23.03 35.28
C SER A 727 -3.27 -23.54 36.53
N GLY A 728 -1.93 -23.56 36.51
CA GLY A 728 -1.13 -24.18 37.57
C GLY A 728 -1.20 -25.71 37.58
N VAL A 729 -1.71 -26.35 36.53
CA VAL A 729 -1.85 -27.81 36.43
C VAL A 729 -1.26 -28.32 35.13
N CYS A 730 -0.25 -29.18 35.25
CA CYS A 730 0.27 -29.99 34.16
C CYS A 730 -0.17 -31.45 34.38
N ASN A 731 -0.99 -31.99 33.48
CA ASN A 731 -1.57 -33.32 33.64
C ASN A 731 -0.59 -34.45 33.30
N GLU A 732 -1.05 -35.70 33.47
CA GLU A 732 -0.24 -36.91 33.25
C GLU A 732 0.23 -37.10 31.80
N THR A 733 -0.37 -36.37 30.85
CA THR A 733 -0.01 -36.37 29.43
C THR A 733 0.90 -35.20 29.04
N ASN A 734 1.45 -34.47 30.01
CA ASN A 734 2.26 -33.27 29.82
C ASN A 734 1.51 -32.15 29.08
N GLN A 735 0.24 -31.96 29.42
CA GLN A 735 -0.58 -30.86 28.88
C GLN A 735 -1.15 -30.01 30.01
N CYS A 736 -1.18 -28.70 29.78
CA CYS A 736 -1.86 -27.77 30.67
C CYS A 736 -3.35 -28.11 30.68
N ASP A 737 -3.89 -28.31 31.87
CA ASP A 737 -5.27 -28.76 32.03
C ASP A 737 -6.04 -27.80 32.92
N ASP A 738 -7.36 -27.84 32.81
CA ASP A 738 -8.24 -27.10 33.68
C ASP A 738 -8.14 -27.64 35.12
N ILE A 739 -8.06 -26.74 36.12
CA ILE A 739 -7.88 -27.13 37.51
C ILE A 739 -9.07 -27.94 38.05
N CYS A 740 -10.28 -27.72 37.54
CA CYS A 740 -11.46 -28.51 37.90
C CYS A 740 -11.59 -29.81 37.10
N ALA A 741 -11.07 -29.86 35.86
CA ALA A 741 -10.99 -31.12 35.10
C ALA A 741 -10.00 -32.11 35.76
N TYR A 742 -8.94 -31.60 36.38
CA TYR A 742 -7.95 -32.42 37.07
C TYR A 742 -8.35 -32.69 38.54
N ASN A 743 -8.63 -33.95 38.87
CA ASN A 743 -9.01 -34.39 40.23
C ASN A 743 -10.15 -33.57 40.88
N ASN A 744 -11.11 -33.07 40.10
CA ASN A 744 -12.22 -32.22 40.56
C ASN A 744 -11.75 -31.00 41.37
N GLY A 745 -10.57 -30.43 41.05
CA GLY A 745 -9.97 -29.32 41.79
C GLY A 745 -9.69 -29.60 43.27
N GLY A 746 -9.67 -30.87 43.68
CA GLY A 746 -9.57 -31.27 45.09
C GLY A 746 -10.89 -31.22 45.86
N CYS A 747 -12.01 -30.96 45.19
CA CYS A 747 -13.35 -31.00 45.78
C CYS A 747 -13.82 -32.44 46.03
N ASP A 748 -14.66 -32.62 47.06
CA ASP A 748 -15.33 -33.90 47.35
C ASP A 748 -16.07 -34.45 46.11
N ASN A 749 -16.23 -35.77 46.00
CA ASN A 749 -16.92 -36.40 44.86
C ASN A 749 -18.38 -35.97 44.72
N ASN A 750 -19.03 -35.60 45.83
CA ASN A 750 -20.39 -35.05 45.86
C ASN A 750 -20.40 -33.51 45.81
N ALA A 751 -19.24 -32.88 45.58
CA ALA A 751 -19.11 -31.47 45.27
C ALA A 751 -18.85 -31.23 43.78
N THR A 752 -19.24 -30.07 43.31
CA THR A 752 -18.91 -29.52 41.99
C THR A 752 -17.78 -28.52 42.17
N CYS A 753 -16.72 -28.67 41.37
CA CYS A 753 -15.64 -27.69 41.28
C CYS A 753 -16.00 -26.56 40.32
N SER A 754 -15.67 -25.33 40.70
CA SER A 754 -15.76 -24.15 39.84
C SER A 754 -14.63 -23.18 40.16
N HIS A 755 -14.22 -22.35 39.20
CA HIS A 755 -13.32 -21.23 39.44
C HIS A 755 -13.66 -20.05 38.49
N PRO A 756 -13.33 -18.80 38.84
CA PRO A 756 -13.53 -17.66 37.95
C PRO A 756 -12.66 -17.76 36.68
N PRO A 757 -13.06 -17.19 35.53
CA PRO A 757 -12.28 -17.29 34.28
C PRO A 757 -10.87 -16.70 34.38
N ASN A 758 -10.63 -15.83 35.36
CA ASN A 758 -9.41 -15.02 35.51
C ASN A 758 -8.57 -15.47 36.73
N SER A 759 -8.94 -16.57 37.38
CA SER A 759 -8.32 -17.01 38.63
C SER A 759 -8.41 -18.53 38.77
N ASN A 760 -7.33 -19.15 39.24
CA ASN A 760 -7.31 -20.58 39.57
C ASN A 760 -7.77 -20.86 41.01
N ALA A 761 -8.45 -19.89 41.65
CA ALA A 761 -9.04 -20.09 42.96
C ALA A 761 -10.24 -21.04 42.84
N VAL A 762 -10.04 -22.29 43.27
CA VAL A 762 -11.07 -23.33 43.25
C VAL A 762 -12.10 -23.08 44.35
N THR A 763 -13.37 -23.08 43.96
CA THR A 763 -14.54 -23.10 44.83
C THR A 763 -15.25 -24.43 44.67
N CYS A 764 -15.40 -25.15 45.79
CA CYS A 764 -16.14 -26.41 45.86
C CYS A 764 -17.55 -26.16 46.41
N THR A 765 -18.58 -26.61 45.70
CA THR A 765 -19.97 -26.47 46.15
C THR A 765 -20.67 -27.81 46.13
N CYS A 766 -21.34 -28.20 47.22
CA CYS A 766 -22.07 -29.47 47.26
C CYS A 766 -23.14 -29.56 46.18
N LYS A 767 -23.25 -30.73 45.55
CA LYS A 767 -24.32 -31.03 44.59
C LYS A 767 -25.68 -30.99 45.29
N PRO A 768 -26.76 -30.70 44.57
CA PRO A 768 -28.11 -30.79 45.13
C PRO A 768 -28.37 -32.16 45.77
N GLY A 769 -28.99 -32.16 46.95
CA GLY A 769 -29.16 -33.32 47.84
C GLY A 769 -28.10 -33.44 48.94
N TYR A 770 -27.01 -32.68 48.87
CA TYR A 770 -25.90 -32.74 49.83
C TYR A 770 -25.67 -31.40 50.53
N THR A 771 -25.28 -31.46 51.80
CA THR A 771 -24.91 -30.31 52.62
C THR A 771 -23.46 -30.44 53.08
N ASP A 772 -22.80 -29.30 53.35
CA ASP A 772 -21.43 -29.30 53.86
C ASP A 772 -21.42 -29.62 55.35
N SER A 773 -20.71 -30.69 55.72
CA SER A 773 -20.55 -31.14 57.10
C SER A 773 -19.26 -30.64 57.75
N ALA A 774 -18.43 -29.91 57.01
CA ALA A 774 -17.14 -29.45 57.50
C ALA A 774 -17.27 -28.20 58.40
N PRO A 775 -16.52 -28.13 59.51
CA PRO A 775 -16.52 -26.96 60.40
C PRO A 775 -15.67 -25.78 59.87
N SER A 776 -15.17 -25.83 58.62
CA SER A 776 -14.26 -24.81 58.06
C SER A 776 -14.47 -24.62 56.55
N PRO A 777 -14.44 -23.38 56.03
CA PRO A 777 -14.78 -23.05 54.64
C PRO A 777 -13.76 -23.50 53.58
N THR A 778 -12.64 -24.12 53.97
CA THR A 778 -11.56 -24.51 53.03
C THR A 778 -11.54 -26.00 52.69
N ASN A 779 -12.40 -26.82 53.30
CA ASN A 779 -12.43 -28.26 53.08
C ASN A 779 -13.88 -28.76 53.08
N VAL A 780 -14.59 -28.50 51.99
CA VAL A 780 -16.01 -28.85 51.82
C VAL A 780 -16.19 -30.36 51.78
N VAL A 781 -16.99 -30.91 52.69
CA VAL A 781 -17.30 -32.34 52.78
C VAL A 781 -18.81 -32.54 52.65
N CYS A 782 -19.22 -33.03 51.49
CA CYS A 782 -20.62 -33.13 51.11
C CYS A 782 -21.24 -34.46 51.56
N ILE A 783 -22.11 -34.37 52.56
CA ILE A 783 -22.93 -35.47 53.09
C ILE A 783 -24.39 -35.28 52.67
N ASP A 784 -25.14 -36.38 52.52
CA ASP A 784 -26.57 -36.31 52.21
C ASP A 784 -27.31 -35.48 53.26
N VAL A 785 -28.19 -34.58 52.80
CA VAL A 785 -28.90 -33.63 53.68
C VAL A 785 -29.74 -34.33 54.75
N CYS A 786 -30.26 -35.53 54.48
CA CYS A 786 -31.01 -36.33 55.45
C CYS A 786 -30.12 -37.16 56.38
N GLU A 787 -28.89 -37.47 55.99
CA GLU A 787 -27.92 -38.12 56.89
C GLU A 787 -27.30 -37.13 57.89
N TYR A 788 -27.26 -35.85 57.53
CA TYR A 788 -26.84 -34.77 58.41
C TYR A 788 -27.99 -34.29 59.30
N ASN A 789 -27.91 -34.55 60.61
CA ASN A 789 -28.91 -34.14 61.61
C ASN A 789 -30.38 -34.46 61.22
N ASN A 790 -30.62 -35.57 60.51
CA ASN A 790 -31.96 -35.96 60.00
C ASN A 790 -32.62 -34.87 59.14
N GLY A 791 -31.85 -34.06 58.41
CA GLY A 791 -32.36 -32.93 57.62
C GLY A 791 -33.11 -31.88 58.45
N GLU A 792 -32.76 -31.76 59.75
CA GLU A 792 -33.44 -30.90 60.73
C GLU A 792 -34.91 -31.29 60.99
N CYS A 793 -35.32 -32.48 60.56
CA CYS A 793 -36.62 -33.04 60.91
C CYS A 793 -36.67 -33.43 62.40
N ASP A 794 -37.87 -33.32 62.99
CA ASP A 794 -38.14 -33.83 64.34
C ASP A 794 -37.68 -35.30 64.48
N ASN A 795 -37.26 -35.70 65.69
CA ASN A 795 -36.78 -37.06 65.94
C ASN A 795 -37.86 -38.13 65.66
N ASN A 796 -39.15 -37.78 65.72
CA ASN A 796 -40.28 -38.62 65.37
C ASN A 796 -40.74 -38.41 63.92
N ALA A 797 -39.93 -37.78 63.07
CA ALA A 797 -40.16 -37.63 61.64
C ALA A 797 -39.06 -38.32 60.83
N THR A 798 -39.44 -38.84 59.67
CA THR A 798 -38.51 -39.35 58.66
C THR A 798 -38.18 -38.24 57.67
N CYS A 799 -36.89 -38.02 57.43
CA CYS A 799 -36.39 -37.12 56.39
C CYS A 799 -36.40 -37.78 55.01
N SER A 800 -36.78 -37.01 53.98
CA SER A 800 -36.61 -37.38 52.59
C SER A 800 -36.37 -36.13 51.72
N HIS A 801 -35.67 -36.27 50.60
CA HIS A 801 -35.50 -35.17 49.64
C HIS A 801 -35.51 -35.69 48.18
N PRO A 802 -35.85 -34.86 47.18
CA PRO A 802 -35.72 -35.22 45.77
C PRO A 802 -34.24 -35.33 45.35
N PRO A 803 -33.85 -36.22 44.42
CA PRO A 803 -32.45 -36.45 44.04
C PRO A 803 -31.66 -35.21 43.55
N ASN A 804 -32.36 -34.15 43.14
CA ASN A 804 -31.78 -32.94 42.55
C ASN A 804 -32.13 -31.67 43.35
N SER A 805 -32.40 -31.79 44.65
CA SER A 805 -32.78 -30.64 45.48
C SER A 805 -32.32 -30.82 46.92
N ASN A 806 -31.94 -29.71 47.56
CA ASN A 806 -31.70 -29.64 49.00
C ASN A 806 -32.99 -29.45 49.81
N ALA A 807 -34.15 -29.40 49.14
CA ALA A 807 -35.44 -29.27 49.80
C ALA A 807 -35.77 -30.55 50.57
N VAL A 808 -35.64 -30.47 51.89
CA VAL A 808 -35.99 -31.54 52.83
C VAL A 808 -37.50 -31.56 53.03
N THR A 809 -38.07 -32.77 53.00
CA THR A 809 -39.45 -33.07 53.38
C THR A 809 -39.43 -33.98 54.60
N CYS A 810 -39.91 -33.45 55.73
CA CYS A 810 -40.09 -34.19 56.96
C CYS A 810 -41.50 -34.79 57.00
N THR A 811 -41.63 -36.08 57.27
CA THR A 811 -42.93 -36.74 57.42
C THR A 811 -42.99 -37.42 58.78
N CYS A 812 -44.01 -37.13 59.58
CA CYS A 812 -44.18 -37.78 60.88
C CYS A 812 -44.24 -39.29 60.75
N ASN A 813 -43.55 -39.98 61.66
CA ASN A 813 -43.59 -41.42 61.75
C ASN A 813 -45.01 -41.86 62.15
N PRO A 814 -45.45 -43.07 61.74
CA PRO A 814 -46.81 -43.51 62.04
C PRO A 814 -47.12 -43.54 63.54
N GLY A 815 -48.28 -42.99 63.93
CA GLY A 815 -48.69 -42.76 65.32
C GLY A 815 -48.41 -41.33 65.83
N TYR A 816 -47.76 -40.49 65.02
CA TYR A 816 -47.50 -39.09 65.33
C TYR A 816 -48.21 -38.18 64.32
N ILE A 817 -48.71 -37.04 64.79
CA ILE A 817 -49.33 -36.02 63.95
C ILE A 817 -48.54 -34.72 64.03
N ASP A 818 -48.49 -33.99 62.92
CA ASP A 818 -47.90 -32.66 62.90
C ASP A 818 -48.78 -31.69 63.70
N SER A 819 -48.21 -31.15 64.76
CA SER A 819 -48.88 -30.23 65.67
C SER A 819 -48.79 -28.77 65.24
N ASP A 820 -47.92 -28.46 64.28
CA ASP A 820 -47.74 -27.13 63.73
C ASP A 820 -48.46 -27.02 62.37
N PRO A 821 -49.36 -26.04 62.17
CA PRO A 821 -49.99 -25.81 60.86
C PRO A 821 -49.03 -25.21 59.81
N SER A 822 -47.78 -24.88 60.18
CA SER A 822 -46.78 -24.33 59.28
C SER A 822 -46.15 -25.39 58.36
N PRO A 823 -46.10 -25.18 57.03
CA PRO A 823 -45.52 -26.14 56.08
C PRO A 823 -44.00 -26.28 56.16
N THR A 824 -43.31 -25.52 57.01
CA THR A 824 -41.84 -25.47 57.09
C THR A 824 -41.26 -25.97 58.41
N ASN A 825 -42.09 -26.29 59.40
CA ASN A 825 -41.66 -26.70 60.72
C ASN A 825 -42.52 -27.87 61.21
N VAL A 826 -42.16 -29.09 60.79
CA VAL A 826 -42.93 -30.30 61.11
C VAL A 826 -42.59 -30.74 62.53
N VAL A 827 -43.55 -30.61 63.45
CA VAL A 827 -43.38 -30.98 64.87
C VAL A 827 -44.28 -32.16 65.18
N CYS A 828 -43.68 -33.34 65.22
CA CYS A 828 -44.39 -34.61 65.37
C CYS A 828 -44.59 -34.96 66.84
N ILE A 829 -45.83 -34.83 67.30
CA ILE A 829 -46.25 -35.26 68.64
C ILE A 829 -47.15 -36.48 68.53
N ASP A 830 -47.22 -37.27 69.59
CA ASP A 830 -48.06 -38.46 69.65
C ASP A 830 -49.52 -38.06 69.39
N ILE A 831 -50.20 -38.79 68.51
CA ILE A 831 -51.57 -38.50 68.09
C ILE A 831 -52.56 -38.49 69.28
N CYS A 832 -52.27 -39.24 70.35
CA CYS A 832 -53.06 -39.24 71.57
C CYS A 832 -52.75 -38.08 72.53
N GLU A 833 -51.58 -37.46 72.41
CA GLU A 833 -51.26 -36.24 73.16
C GLU A 833 -51.86 -34.99 72.49
N TYR A 834 -52.06 -35.03 71.17
CA TYR A 834 -52.75 -34.00 70.43
C TYR A 834 -54.28 -34.15 70.50
N ASN A 835 -54.97 -33.24 71.20
CA ASN A 835 -56.44 -33.23 71.33
C ASN A 835 -57.05 -34.60 71.74
N ASN A 836 -56.33 -35.40 72.53
CA ASN A 836 -56.74 -36.75 72.94
C ASN A 836 -57.07 -37.69 71.75
N GLY A 837 -56.39 -37.55 70.60
CA GLY A 837 -56.66 -38.34 69.39
C GLY A 837 -58.08 -38.20 68.86
N GLU A 838 -58.72 -37.04 69.10
CA GLU A 838 -60.14 -36.77 68.80
C GLU A 838 -61.13 -37.66 69.58
N CYS A 839 -60.67 -38.39 70.58
CA CYS A 839 -61.54 -39.12 71.50
C CYS A 839 -62.33 -38.15 72.40
N ASP A 840 -63.52 -38.56 72.82
CA ASP A 840 -64.32 -37.83 73.80
C ASP A 840 -63.50 -37.53 75.08
N ASN A 841 -63.75 -36.39 75.73
CA ASN A 841 -63.03 -35.99 76.95
C ASN A 841 -63.14 -37.01 78.09
N ASN A 842 -64.18 -37.86 78.08
CA ASN A 842 -64.36 -38.96 79.03
C ASN A 842 -63.89 -40.32 78.47
N ALA A 843 -63.10 -40.34 77.40
CA ALA A 843 -62.45 -41.51 76.83
C ALA A 843 -60.92 -41.39 76.91
N THR A 844 -60.26 -42.54 77.06
CA THR A 844 -58.80 -42.67 76.93
C THR A 844 -58.45 -42.98 75.47
N CYS A 845 -57.49 -42.25 74.92
CA CYS A 845 -56.89 -42.52 73.61
C CYS A 845 -55.77 -43.56 73.71
N ALA A 846 -55.68 -44.46 72.71
CA ALA A 846 -54.55 -45.35 72.49
C ALA A 846 -54.36 -45.63 70.99
N HIS A 847 -53.14 -45.89 70.53
CA HIS A 847 -52.85 -46.38 69.18
C HIS A 847 -51.82 -47.52 69.23
N GLU A 848 -51.75 -48.33 68.17
CA GLU A 848 -50.72 -49.39 68.06
C GLU A 848 -49.37 -48.79 67.62
N PRO A 849 -48.22 -49.37 68.04
CA PRO A 849 -46.91 -48.90 67.59
C PRO A 849 -46.81 -49.01 66.06
N ASN A 850 -46.57 -47.89 65.37
CA ASN A 850 -46.49 -47.74 63.92
C ASN A 850 -47.84 -47.71 63.16
N SER A 851 -48.89 -47.16 63.75
CA SER A 851 -50.19 -46.98 63.09
C SER A 851 -50.80 -45.64 63.48
N ASP A 852 -51.34 -44.92 62.49
CA ASP A 852 -52.10 -43.67 62.70
C ASP A 852 -53.54 -43.93 63.19
N ALA A 853 -53.95 -45.20 63.27
CA ALA A 853 -55.28 -45.58 63.73
C ALA A 853 -55.41 -45.39 65.25
N VAL A 854 -56.19 -44.38 65.65
CA VAL A 854 -56.56 -44.11 67.03
C VAL A 854 -57.71 -45.01 67.48
N THR A 855 -57.60 -45.55 68.70
CA THR A 855 -58.63 -46.29 69.40
C THR A 855 -59.05 -45.53 70.66
N CYS A 856 -60.33 -45.20 70.77
CA CYS A 856 -60.91 -44.53 71.94
C CYS A 856 -61.64 -45.53 72.84
N ALA A 857 -61.45 -45.46 74.16
CA ALA A 857 -62.16 -46.29 75.12
C ALA A 857 -62.71 -45.47 76.29
N CYS A 858 -64.01 -45.58 76.59
CA CYS A 858 -64.61 -44.82 77.70
C CYS A 858 -63.94 -45.10 79.04
N ASN A 859 -63.71 -44.02 79.79
CA ASN A 859 -63.16 -44.08 81.14
C ASN A 859 -64.12 -44.86 82.07
N PRO A 860 -63.60 -45.53 83.12
CA PRO A 860 -64.42 -46.28 84.06
C PRO A 860 -65.55 -45.43 84.66
N GLY A 861 -66.81 -45.85 84.44
CA GLY A 861 -68.01 -45.15 84.92
C GLY A 861 -68.86 -44.51 83.81
N TYR A 862 -68.35 -44.47 82.57
CA TYR A 862 -69.05 -43.96 81.39
C TYR A 862 -69.39 -45.13 80.45
N THR A 863 -70.45 -44.98 79.66
CA THR A 863 -70.82 -45.97 78.63
C THR A 863 -70.91 -45.32 77.26
N ASP A 864 -70.44 -46.03 76.24
CA ASP A 864 -70.53 -45.56 74.86
C ASP A 864 -72.00 -45.47 74.43
N SER A 865 -72.39 -44.26 74.02
CA SER A 865 -73.75 -43.96 73.59
C SER A 865 -74.00 -44.25 72.12
N ASP A 866 -72.94 -44.52 71.34
CA ASP A 866 -73.03 -44.84 69.92
C ASP A 866 -72.35 -46.21 69.63
N PRO A 867 -73.05 -47.21 69.09
CA PRO A 867 -72.42 -48.47 68.70
C PRO A 867 -71.53 -48.39 67.43
N SER A 868 -71.28 -47.20 66.89
CA SER A 868 -70.39 -46.96 65.74
C SER A 868 -68.90 -47.05 66.10
N PRO A 869 -68.08 -47.84 65.37
CA PRO A 869 -66.67 -48.08 65.72
C PRO A 869 -65.71 -46.90 65.50
N THR A 870 -66.20 -45.72 65.07
CA THR A 870 -65.33 -44.58 64.69
C THR A 870 -65.57 -43.30 65.50
N THR A 871 -66.58 -43.25 66.36
CA THR A 871 -66.89 -42.05 67.18
C THR A 871 -67.45 -42.50 68.52
N VAL A 872 -66.56 -42.80 69.46
CA VAL A 872 -66.91 -43.23 70.82
C VAL A 872 -67.35 -42.00 71.61
N VAL A 873 -68.61 -41.98 72.07
CA VAL A 873 -69.18 -40.84 72.83
C VAL A 873 -69.59 -41.32 74.21
N CYS A 874 -68.84 -40.92 75.22
CA CYS A 874 -68.91 -41.44 76.58
C CYS A 874 -69.78 -40.56 77.48
N ILE A 875 -70.97 -41.06 77.86
CA ILE A 875 -71.94 -40.36 78.72
C ILE A 875 -72.12 -40.99 80.09
#